data_AF-A0A1V5TET3-F1
#
_entry.id   AF-A0A1V5TET3-F1
#
_cell.length_a   1.000
_cell.length_b   1.000
_cell.length_c   1.000
_cell.angle_alpha   90.00
_cell.angle_beta   90.00
_cell.angle_gamma   90.00
#
_symmetry.space_group_name_H-M   'P 1'
#
loop_
_entity.id
_entity.type
_entity.pdbx_description
1 polymer ?
#
loop_
_entity_poly.entity_id
_entity_poly.type
_entity_poly.pdbx_seq_one_letter_code
_entity_poly.pdbx_strand_id
1 'polypeptide(L)'
;MTKNYSFLSFFLLIMFSFFLVQGNSFAQGVTTSAMNGIVVDAKGDPLPGANIIAVHTPSGTQYGTTSRLDGKYNLNGLRTGGPYVVTVSFVGYKSQESDIAPLQLGQNLRVDFTLVEDAVQLGDITVIGEKNSIISSNRTGATQNVTARDIELVPSIGKNFGDLAKLSPQASGLNNSIAGRNNRYNNIQIDGTQYNDLFGLGASGAPGGQTGTNPISIDAIQEFQVIVAPYDVKYGSFTGGGLNAITRSGTNKWTGSVYGYGRNQDLVGKGTFITDNPITENNEQEYPEFKEYAGGFRLGGPLIKDKLFMFVNGEVTRKDQPLSNISLVTGPATASSLADQFADILKAKGMDAGTYGPTTIEQPSNKFFIRLDFNQSENHKFTLRHNYVNSYQDILAGRNANNQVSFNTFNYRIRNVTNSTVLQLNSTMGNNLSNDLILGFTSIRDRRAGTTEARPEVRVMREAVILVAGPDRFSSVNELDQDVFELTDNFSAYFGNHVLTIGTHNEFFTFRNAFIRSFFGYYEFYTLNDLQNNTPSYYQRVFSRIPGVEKPSARFSVNQLGFYLQDEWTVVPTFKVTLGARVDIPFLPTPPDHNPQVSENFPGINTSDVPSGNVMFSPRFGFNWDANNYGNTGTLIAEVNQASGGNVGFSIDPYNQPGVGDPGTGAPSFRSEIDLVDPDFKWPQILRANLGIDQELPWGMIGTVEFMYSKSLNDLVYEKLNLNPSTGTIPGDGRPRYGGTNSYGNRYVDVLYLTNTDEGEQLNFSAQLQRNVTQGLSFNLGYNYGVTKDINSVLSSQAQSQIRYNPISVNPNKPPLTYSSFDMGHRGFAAVAYSYEFFYNSPTTISFFYNIQSGRRFSFTVNGDLNNDGLNGNDLFYIPKDENDILVGAVTGGAYVENPTQKAELFDFINNNEYLSDHKGQMSERNATRGPWNDLLDVRITQAFGIRSIGRFEVSLDIQNVFNLINNEWGWFQTTPQDTYTIVTLNGTDPATGRPVYRFSKPATNTPWSPNDLLSRWQMQLGLRYSF
;
A
#
# COMPACT_ATOMS: atom_id res chain seq x y z
N MET A 1 -12.80 -16.69 36.59
CA MET A 1 -11.56 -16.02 37.01
C MET A 1 -10.71 -16.99 37.85
N THR A 2 -9.46 -16.62 38.18
CA THR A 2 -8.55 -17.33 39.12
C THR A 2 -8.29 -18.83 38.86
N LYS A 3 -7.60 -19.13 37.74
CA LYS A 3 -6.53 -20.15 37.63
C LYS A 3 -5.97 -20.14 36.20
N ASN A 4 -4.71 -19.71 36.03
CA ASN A 4 -3.81 -20.02 34.89
C ASN A 4 -2.44 -19.31 34.95
N TYR A 5 -2.24 -18.33 35.85
CA TYR A 5 -0.97 -17.61 35.97
C TYR A 5 0.27 -18.48 36.21
N SER A 6 0.12 -19.69 36.77
CA SER A 6 1.25 -20.59 37.07
C SER A 6 2.14 -20.90 35.86
N PHE A 7 1.56 -21.11 34.68
CA PHE A 7 2.33 -21.46 33.49
C PHE A 7 3.06 -20.24 32.91
N LEU A 8 2.38 -19.10 32.85
CA LEU A 8 2.96 -17.83 32.40
C LEU A 8 4.09 -17.36 33.33
N SER A 9 3.92 -17.47 34.65
CA SER A 9 4.97 -17.14 35.62
C SER A 9 6.18 -18.07 35.52
N PHE A 10 5.98 -19.36 35.23
CA PHE A 10 7.08 -20.31 35.04
C PHE A 10 7.85 -20.04 33.72
N PHE A 11 7.13 -19.74 32.64
CA PHE A 11 7.73 -19.37 31.35
C PHE A 11 8.49 -18.02 31.43
N LEU A 12 7.93 -17.03 32.14
CA LEU A 12 8.61 -15.78 32.47
C LEU A 12 9.86 -16.02 33.32
N LEU A 13 9.83 -16.93 34.31
CA LEU A 13 11.02 -17.28 35.10
C LEU A 13 12.12 -17.91 34.23
N ILE A 14 11.74 -18.78 33.29
CA ILE A 14 12.67 -19.39 32.34
C ILE A 14 13.30 -18.32 31.46
N MET A 15 12.51 -17.43 30.84
CA MET A 15 13.07 -16.31 30.08
C MET A 15 13.97 -15.40 30.92
N PHE A 16 13.57 -15.06 32.15
CA PHE A 16 14.38 -14.23 33.05
C PHE A 16 15.67 -14.94 33.49
N SER A 17 15.69 -16.27 33.55
CA SER A 17 16.90 -17.05 33.79
C SER A 17 17.85 -17.09 32.58
N PHE A 18 17.31 -17.10 31.36
CA PHE A 18 18.10 -16.94 30.13
C PHE A 18 18.71 -15.53 30.01
N PHE A 19 18.01 -14.49 30.47
CA PHE A 19 18.54 -13.12 30.58
C PHE A 19 19.71 -12.95 31.57
N LEU A 20 19.98 -13.93 32.45
CA LEU A 20 21.00 -13.84 33.50
C LEU A 20 22.31 -14.57 33.17
N VAL A 21 22.40 -15.27 32.03
CA VAL A 21 23.66 -15.87 31.57
C VAL A 21 24.41 -14.85 30.70
N GLN A 22 25.40 -14.17 31.28
CA GLN A 22 26.20 -13.16 30.56
C GLN A 22 27.13 -13.77 29.51
N GLY A 23 26.60 -13.97 28.30
CA GLY A 23 27.33 -14.34 27.08
C GLY A 23 27.13 -13.30 25.97
N ASN A 24 27.98 -12.26 25.95
CA ASN A 24 27.98 -11.18 24.95
C ASN A 24 27.99 -11.75 23.50
N SER A 25 26.98 -11.43 22.65
CA SER A 25 26.76 -12.10 21.34
C SER A 25 26.00 -11.28 20.22
N PHE A 26 26.32 -10.01 19.90
CA PHE A 26 25.57 -9.07 18.97
C PHE A 26 26.57 -8.47 17.86
N ALA A 27 26.53 -7.94 16.57
CA ALA A 27 25.71 -7.44 15.37
C ALA A 27 25.77 -8.17 13.97
N GLN A 28 24.64 -8.57 13.34
CA GLN A 28 24.48 -8.46 11.88
C GLN A 28 23.00 -8.45 11.45
N GLY A 29 22.52 -7.43 10.72
CA GLY A 29 21.09 -7.34 10.38
C GLY A 29 20.72 -6.32 9.30
N VAL A 30 19.44 -6.31 8.92
CA VAL A 30 18.84 -5.66 7.72
C VAL A 30 18.87 -4.13 7.68
N THR A 31 19.58 -3.51 8.62
CA THR A 31 19.65 -2.06 8.84
C THR A 31 21.06 -1.49 8.61
N THR A 32 22.00 -2.36 8.21
CA THR A 32 23.45 -2.09 8.18
C THR A 32 24.09 -2.56 6.88
N SER A 33 25.36 -2.23 6.70
CA SER A 33 26.25 -2.74 5.66
C SER A 33 27.34 -3.65 6.25
N ALA A 34 28.03 -4.40 5.41
CA ALA A 34 29.12 -5.30 5.79
C ALA A 34 30.33 -5.14 4.85
N MET A 35 31.50 -5.58 5.29
CA MET A 35 32.72 -5.62 4.47
C MET A 35 33.51 -6.90 4.75
N ASN A 36 34.04 -7.55 3.71
CA ASN A 36 34.86 -8.75 3.80
C ASN A 36 36.04 -8.70 2.83
N GLY A 37 36.96 -9.65 2.95
CA GLY A 37 38.02 -9.85 1.97
C GLY A 37 39.12 -10.77 2.46
N ILE A 38 40.23 -10.80 1.74
CA ILE A 38 41.47 -11.50 2.12
C ILE A 38 42.64 -10.52 2.26
N VAL A 39 43.53 -10.79 3.22
CA VAL A 39 44.85 -10.17 3.35
C VAL A 39 45.91 -11.20 2.99
N VAL A 40 46.72 -10.91 1.97
CA VAL A 40 47.83 -11.75 1.49
C VAL A 40 49.14 -10.97 1.44
N ASP A 41 50.25 -11.67 1.31
CA ASP A 41 51.56 -11.09 1.01
C ASP A 41 51.76 -10.89 -0.52
N ALA A 42 52.89 -10.31 -0.91
CA ALA A 42 53.26 -10.10 -2.31
C ALA A 42 53.50 -11.39 -3.14
N LYS A 43 53.55 -12.57 -2.51
CA LYS A 43 53.65 -13.90 -3.15
C LYS A 43 52.26 -14.54 -3.32
N GLY A 44 51.25 -14.01 -2.64
CA GLY A 44 49.87 -14.52 -2.57
C GLY A 44 49.60 -15.42 -1.36
N ASP A 45 50.56 -15.56 -0.44
CA ASP A 45 50.39 -16.35 0.78
C ASP A 45 49.49 -15.61 1.79
N PRO A 46 48.51 -16.28 2.43
CA PRO A 46 47.61 -15.64 3.39
C PRO A 46 48.36 -15.11 4.63
N LEU A 47 48.01 -13.91 5.09
CA LEU A 47 48.59 -13.30 6.29
C LEU A 47 47.60 -13.38 7.47
N PRO A 48 47.74 -14.36 8.39
CA PRO A 48 46.84 -14.54 9.53
C PRO A 48 47.19 -13.64 10.71
N GLY A 49 46.19 -13.00 11.32
CA GLY A 49 46.40 -12.05 12.41
C GLY A 49 46.83 -10.64 11.98
N ALA A 50 46.74 -10.31 10.68
CA ALA A 50 46.72 -8.92 10.23
C ALA A 50 45.54 -8.20 10.87
N ASN A 51 45.76 -6.97 11.34
CA ASN A 51 44.78 -6.12 12.00
C ASN A 51 44.16 -5.15 10.97
N ILE A 52 42.83 -5.16 10.88
CA ILE A 52 42.03 -4.37 9.94
C ILE A 52 41.13 -3.44 10.75
N ILE A 53 41.24 -2.13 10.52
CA ILE A 53 40.38 -1.10 11.12
C ILE A 53 39.71 -0.32 10.00
N ALA A 54 38.38 -0.31 9.98
CA ALA A 54 37.59 0.57 9.13
C ALA A 54 36.98 1.72 9.96
N VAL A 55 37.07 2.95 9.44
CA VAL A 55 36.55 4.16 10.09
C VAL A 55 35.49 4.82 9.22
N HIS A 56 34.26 4.94 9.73
CA HIS A 56 33.20 5.72 9.09
C HIS A 56 33.53 7.21 9.22
N THR A 57 34.15 7.79 8.19
CA THR A 57 34.74 9.14 8.28
C THR A 57 33.78 10.27 8.70
N PRO A 58 32.46 10.24 8.40
CA PRO A 58 31.54 11.26 8.90
C PRO A 58 31.33 11.25 10.41
N SER A 59 31.44 10.10 11.09
CA SER A 59 31.09 9.94 12.52
C SER A 59 32.23 9.40 13.39
N GLY A 60 33.43 9.19 12.83
CA GLY A 60 34.57 8.61 13.57
C GLY A 60 34.34 7.18 14.07
N THR A 61 33.22 6.55 13.69
CA THR A 61 32.82 5.24 14.22
C THR A 61 33.73 4.17 13.65
N GLN A 62 34.45 3.48 14.52
CA GLN A 62 35.42 2.45 14.15
C GLN A 62 34.81 1.04 14.17
N TYR A 63 35.40 0.17 13.35
CA TYR A 63 35.09 -1.25 13.21
C TYR A 63 36.43 -1.99 13.07
N GLY A 64 36.78 -2.81 14.07
CA GLY A 64 38.03 -3.56 14.08
C GLY A 64 37.80 -5.06 13.88
N THR A 65 38.76 -5.74 13.27
CA THR A 65 38.83 -7.22 13.18
C THR A 65 40.26 -7.66 12.87
N THR A 66 40.54 -8.97 12.90
CA THR A 66 41.77 -9.52 12.32
C THR A 66 41.47 -10.50 11.21
N SER A 67 42.42 -10.68 10.30
CA SER A 67 42.42 -11.82 9.39
C SER A 67 42.54 -13.15 10.17
N ARG A 68 41.92 -14.19 9.62
CA ARG A 68 41.92 -15.56 10.15
C ARG A 68 43.06 -16.38 9.54
N LEU A 69 43.13 -17.67 9.86
CA LEU A 69 44.14 -18.60 9.31
C LEU A 69 44.15 -18.69 7.77
N ASP A 70 43.03 -18.38 7.11
CA ASP A 70 42.89 -18.32 5.65
C ASP A 70 43.14 -16.92 5.07
N GLY A 71 43.73 -16.01 5.86
CA GLY A 71 43.95 -14.59 5.52
C GLY A 71 42.66 -13.76 5.45
N LYS A 72 41.47 -14.37 5.55
CA LYS A 72 40.21 -13.66 5.34
C LYS A 72 39.74 -12.93 6.60
N TYR A 73 39.10 -11.78 6.40
CA TYR A 73 38.55 -10.94 7.44
C TYR A 73 37.09 -10.57 7.14
N ASN A 74 36.34 -10.18 8.18
CA ASN A 74 34.97 -9.68 8.05
C ASN A 74 34.74 -8.55 9.08
N LEU A 75 34.08 -7.48 8.64
CA LEU A 75 33.60 -6.35 9.42
C LEU A 75 32.08 -6.27 9.20
N ASN A 76 31.32 -6.08 10.29
CA ASN A 76 29.87 -6.18 10.28
C ASN A 76 29.22 -5.02 11.05
N GLY A 77 27.93 -4.77 10.79
CA GLY A 77 27.19 -3.69 11.42
C GLY A 77 27.68 -2.29 11.02
N LEU A 78 28.29 -2.15 9.84
CA LEU A 78 28.78 -0.86 9.35
C LEU A 78 27.58 0.06 9.06
N ARG A 79 27.72 1.34 9.39
CA ARG A 79 26.70 2.35 9.08
C ARG A 79 26.62 2.54 7.56
N THR A 80 25.42 2.39 7.01
CA THR A 80 25.09 2.74 5.63
C THR A 80 25.47 4.21 5.36
N GLY A 81 26.09 4.48 4.21
CA GLY A 81 26.77 5.75 3.93
C GLY A 81 28.30 5.63 3.99
N GLY A 82 28.99 6.76 4.18
CA GLY A 82 30.45 6.84 4.13
C GLY A 82 30.95 8.25 3.74
N PRO A 83 32.16 8.38 3.20
CA PRO A 83 33.10 7.30 2.85
C PRO A 83 33.75 6.65 4.07
N TYR A 84 34.38 5.51 3.84
CA TYR A 84 35.18 4.77 4.82
C TYR A 84 36.68 4.90 4.49
N VAL A 85 37.53 4.90 5.51
CA VAL A 85 38.96 4.60 5.36
C VAL A 85 39.21 3.25 6.02
N VAL A 86 39.95 2.37 5.35
CA VAL A 86 40.31 1.04 5.86
C VAL A 86 41.83 0.93 5.93
N THR A 87 42.36 0.76 7.15
CA THR A 87 43.78 0.59 7.43
C THR A 87 44.05 -0.87 7.78
N VAL A 88 44.96 -1.51 7.04
CA VAL A 88 45.41 -2.90 7.27
C VAL A 88 46.89 -2.89 7.70
N SER A 89 47.19 -3.62 8.75
CA SER A 89 48.50 -3.61 9.42
C SER A 89 48.92 -5.02 9.85
N PHE A 90 50.18 -5.40 9.65
CA PHE A 90 50.72 -6.68 10.12
C PHE A 90 52.21 -6.56 10.46
N VAL A 91 52.69 -7.35 11.42
CA VAL A 91 54.05 -7.21 11.95
C VAL A 91 55.09 -7.63 10.91
N GLY A 92 56.03 -6.74 10.59
CA GLY A 92 57.03 -6.93 9.53
C GLY A 92 56.58 -6.49 8.14
N TYR A 93 55.36 -5.95 8.01
CA TYR A 93 54.79 -5.47 6.76
C TYR A 93 54.42 -3.99 6.85
N LYS A 94 54.59 -3.28 5.73
CA LYS A 94 54.13 -1.90 5.60
C LYS A 94 52.61 -1.87 5.67
N SER A 95 52.05 -0.99 6.51
CA SER A 95 50.60 -0.84 6.61
C SER A 95 50.03 -0.22 5.33
N GLN A 96 48.88 -0.73 4.88
CA GLN A 96 48.18 -0.27 3.68
C GLN A 96 46.89 0.43 4.09
N GLU A 97 46.61 1.60 3.51
CA GLU A 97 45.33 2.29 3.66
C GLU A 97 44.60 2.28 2.32
N SER A 98 43.26 2.16 2.37
CA SER A 98 42.37 2.35 1.22
C SER A 98 41.21 3.24 1.62
N ASP A 99 40.98 4.30 0.85
CA ASP A 99 39.68 4.94 0.79
C ASP A 99 38.67 3.96 0.19
N ILE A 100 37.44 3.97 0.71
CA ILE A 100 36.33 3.13 0.29
C ILE A 100 35.07 3.99 0.13
N ALA A 101 34.40 3.84 -1.01
CA ALA A 101 33.17 4.55 -1.34
C ALA A 101 32.03 4.28 -0.33
N PRO A 102 31.02 5.16 -0.23
CA PRO A 102 29.86 4.96 0.64
C PRO A 102 29.18 3.60 0.42
N LEU A 103 28.93 2.87 1.50
CA LEU A 103 28.26 1.57 1.48
C LEU A 103 26.73 1.74 1.41
N GLN A 104 26.08 0.99 0.53
CA GLN A 104 24.62 0.92 0.41
C GLN A 104 23.99 -0.01 1.45
N LEU A 105 22.67 0.12 1.65
CA LEU A 105 21.91 -0.72 2.57
C LEU A 105 22.02 -2.20 2.19
N GLY A 106 22.37 -3.05 3.17
CA GLY A 106 22.53 -4.50 2.97
C GLY A 106 23.74 -4.89 2.13
N GLN A 107 24.53 -3.92 1.63
CA GLN A 107 25.72 -4.21 0.84
C GLN A 107 26.79 -4.87 1.71
N ASN A 108 27.20 -6.07 1.31
CA ASN A 108 28.42 -6.71 1.79
C ASN A 108 29.53 -6.49 0.74
N LEU A 109 30.43 -5.52 0.97
CA LEU A 109 31.48 -5.16 0.00
C LEU A 109 32.74 -6.04 0.17
N ARG A 110 33.33 -6.52 -0.93
CA ARG A 110 34.59 -7.28 -0.88
C ARG A 110 35.82 -6.46 -1.30
N VAL A 111 36.70 -6.18 -0.33
CA VAL A 111 37.96 -5.44 -0.48
C VAL A 111 39.11 -6.36 -0.10
N ASP A 112 39.97 -6.71 -1.06
CA ASP A 112 41.12 -7.59 -0.81
C ASP A 112 42.42 -6.75 -0.73
N PHE A 113 43.35 -7.14 0.13
CA PHE A 113 44.59 -6.41 0.43
C PHE A 113 45.84 -7.27 0.19
N THR A 114 46.91 -6.65 -0.31
CA THR A 114 48.20 -7.29 -0.59
C THR A 114 49.30 -6.48 0.10
N LEU A 115 49.78 -6.96 1.25
CA LEU A 115 50.81 -6.27 2.01
C LEU A 115 52.22 -6.60 1.48
N VAL A 116 53.10 -5.61 1.58
CA VAL A 116 54.52 -5.73 1.21
C VAL A 116 55.36 -5.72 2.48
N GLU A 117 56.37 -6.59 2.55
CA GLU A 117 57.34 -6.66 3.64
C GLU A 117 58.04 -5.29 3.82
N ASP A 118 58.29 -4.87 5.07
CA ASP A 118 58.72 -3.49 5.39
C ASP A 118 60.23 -3.26 5.12
N ALA A 119 60.61 -3.37 3.85
CA ALA A 119 61.95 -3.10 3.31
C ALA A 119 61.95 -1.80 2.50
N VAL A 120 63.02 -1.01 2.62
CA VAL A 120 63.05 0.41 2.23
C VAL A 120 62.95 0.63 0.71
N GLN A 121 61.76 0.97 0.21
CA GLN A 121 61.57 1.78 -1.00
C GLN A 121 60.21 2.53 -1.01
N LEU A 122 60.09 3.50 -1.93
CA LEU A 122 58.95 4.42 -2.08
C LEU A 122 58.19 4.13 -3.38
N GLY A 123 56.87 4.36 -3.37
CA GLY A 123 55.92 3.91 -4.40
C GLY A 123 55.18 2.62 -3.96
N ASP A 124 53.90 2.40 -4.23
CA ASP A 124 52.88 3.28 -4.81
C ASP A 124 51.59 3.22 -3.98
N ILE A 125 50.64 4.14 -4.25
CA ILE A 125 49.25 3.99 -3.78
C ILE A 125 48.53 3.10 -4.79
N THR A 126 48.29 1.85 -4.43
CA THR A 126 47.44 0.95 -5.21
C THR A 126 45.98 1.39 -5.10
N VAL A 127 45.48 2.11 -6.09
CA VAL A 127 44.05 2.38 -6.22
C VAL A 127 43.34 1.06 -6.51
N ILE A 128 42.68 0.49 -5.50
CA ILE A 128 41.74 -0.61 -5.68
C ILE A 128 40.57 -0.05 -6.49
N GLY A 129 40.36 -0.57 -7.71
CA GLY A 129 39.29 -0.10 -8.59
C GLY A 129 37.92 -0.18 -7.93
N GLU A 130 37.11 0.86 -8.08
CA GLU A 130 35.79 0.98 -7.45
C GLU A 130 34.86 -0.16 -7.87
N LYS A 131 34.74 -1.20 -7.03
CA LYS A 131 33.76 -2.27 -7.23
C LYS A 131 32.36 -1.71 -7.03
N ASN A 132 31.66 -1.52 -8.13
CA ASN A 132 30.27 -1.08 -8.17
C ASN A 132 29.39 -2.01 -7.31
N SER A 133 28.49 -1.44 -6.50
CA SER A 133 27.64 -2.23 -5.59
C SER A 133 26.69 -3.18 -6.32
N ILE A 134 26.32 -2.86 -7.57
CA ILE A 134 25.50 -3.71 -8.44
C ILE A 134 26.36 -4.83 -9.05
N ILE A 135 27.61 -4.56 -9.45
CA ILE A 135 28.54 -5.57 -9.98
C ILE A 135 29.29 -6.25 -8.83
N SER A 136 28.54 -7.00 -8.02
CA SER A 136 29.02 -7.64 -6.79
C SER A 136 28.67 -9.13 -6.75
N SER A 137 29.64 -9.99 -6.47
CA SER A 137 29.40 -11.43 -6.20
C SER A 137 28.68 -11.70 -4.86
N ASN A 138 28.30 -10.63 -4.14
CA ASN A 138 27.43 -10.68 -2.97
C ASN A 138 26.02 -10.11 -3.25
N ARG A 139 25.75 -9.58 -4.44
CA ARG A 139 24.39 -9.18 -4.86
C ARG A 139 23.61 -10.44 -5.21
N THR A 140 22.45 -10.62 -4.57
CA THR A 140 21.58 -11.75 -4.85
C THR A 140 20.14 -11.23 -5.01
N GLY A 141 19.64 -11.26 -6.25
CA GLY A 141 18.22 -11.11 -6.57
C GLY A 141 17.73 -9.68 -6.86
N ALA A 142 16.51 -9.60 -7.40
CA ALA A 142 15.88 -8.37 -7.87
C ALA A 142 15.69 -7.36 -6.73
N THR A 143 16.65 -6.44 -6.60
CA THR A 143 16.68 -5.38 -5.59
C THR A 143 17.21 -4.08 -6.21
N GLN A 144 16.48 -2.98 -6.03
CA GLN A 144 16.87 -1.63 -6.44
C GLN A 144 17.02 -0.75 -5.18
N ASN A 145 18.22 -0.21 -4.98
CA ASN A 145 18.48 0.82 -3.98
C ASN A 145 18.32 2.21 -4.63
N VAL A 146 17.71 3.15 -3.90
CA VAL A 146 17.44 4.54 -4.31
C VAL A 146 18.10 5.44 -3.27
N THR A 147 19.13 6.17 -3.67
CA THR A 147 20.00 6.91 -2.76
C THR A 147 19.41 8.27 -2.36
N ALA A 148 19.96 8.89 -1.32
CA ALA A 148 19.69 10.28 -0.95
C ALA A 148 19.80 11.27 -2.12
N ARG A 149 20.68 11.01 -3.11
CA ARG A 149 20.82 11.84 -4.32
C ARG A 149 19.62 11.64 -5.24
N ASP A 150 19.24 10.40 -5.49
CA ASP A 150 18.11 10.07 -6.37
C ASP A 150 16.80 10.65 -5.79
N ILE A 151 16.60 10.53 -4.47
CA ILE A 151 15.49 11.14 -3.73
C ILE A 151 15.42 12.67 -3.90
N GLU A 152 16.55 13.37 -3.94
CA GLU A 152 16.60 14.83 -4.16
C GLU A 152 16.48 15.23 -5.66
N LEU A 153 16.59 14.25 -6.58
CA LEU A 153 16.52 14.43 -8.04
C LEU A 153 15.17 14.04 -8.68
N VAL A 154 14.38 13.13 -8.08
CA VAL A 154 13.07 12.73 -8.61
C VAL A 154 12.08 13.90 -8.58
N PRO A 155 11.40 14.24 -9.70
CA PRO A 155 10.24 15.12 -9.69
C PRO A 155 9.09 14.47 -8.90
N SER A 156 8.72 15.04 -7.75
CA SER A 156 7.62 14.52 -6.93
C SER A 156 6.99 15.60 -6.06
N ILE A 157 5.72 15.89 -6.36
CA ILE A 157 4.86 16.76 -5.55
C ILE A 157 4.38 16.04 -4.28
N GLY A 158 4.03 14.74 -4.40
CA GLY A 158 3.43 13.94 -3.32
C GLY A 158 4.42 13.29 -2.34
N LYS A 159 5.71 13.21 -2.70
CA LYS A 159 6.84 12.78 -1.85
C LYS A 159 6.63 11.45 -1.10
N ASN A 160 5.98 10.51 -1.78
CA ASN A 160 5.52 9.23 -1.23
C ASN A 160 6.43 8.07 -1.66
N PHE A 161 6.28 6.91 -1.00
CA PHE A 161 7.05 5.70 -1.32
C PHE A 161 6.79 5.16 -2.74
N GLY A 162 5.61 5.42 -3.32
CA GLY A 162 5.28 5.03 -4.69
C GLY A 162 6.10 5.79 -5.72
N ASP A 163 6.31 7.09 -5.52
CA ASP A 163 7.15 7.92 -6.39
C ASP A 163 8.62 7.46 -6.39
N LEU A 164 9.14 6.99 -5.24
CA LEU A 164 10.47 6.39 -5.17
C LEU A 164 10.50 4.98 -5.79
N ALA A 165 9.45 4.18 -5.60
CA ALA A 165 9.35 2.84 -6.15
C ALA A 165 9.33 2.82 -7.69
N LYS A 166 8.83 3.88 -8.35
CA LYS A 166 8.82 4.03 -9.84
C LYS A 166 10.20 3.91 -10.49
N LEU A 167 11.30 4.08 -9.74
CA LEU A 167 12.67 3.90 -10.21
C LEU A 167 13.09 2.42 -10.37
N SER A 168 12.29 1.47 -9.90
CA SER A 168 12.38 0.04 -10.24
C SER A 168 11.50 -0.25 -11.47
N PRO A 169 11.95 -1.08 -12.43
CA PRO A 169 11.11 -1.55 -13.54
C PRO A 169 9.85 -2.31 -13.07
N GLN A 170 10.00 -3.15 -12.04
CA GLN A 170 8.97 -4.09 -11.59
C GLN A 170 7.88 -3.47 -10.71
N ALA A 171 8.01 -2.21 -10.30
CA ALA A 171 7.00 -1.48 -9.53
C ALA A 171 6.25 -0.47 -10.41
N SER A 172 4.93 -0.43 -10.34
CA SER A 172 4.13 0.55 -11.10
C SER A 172 4.12 1.94 -10.46
N GLY A 173 4.42 2.02 -9.15
CA GLY A 173 4.26 3.23 -8.34
C GLY A 173 2.81 3.69 -8.12
N LEU A 174 1.84 3.07 -8.81
CA LEU A 174 0.41 3.31 -8.63
C LEU A 174 -0.13 2.30 -7.62
N ASN A 175 -0.76 2.80 -6.57
CA ASN A 175 -1.16 2.04 -5.39
C ASN A 175 -0.03 1.20 -4.75
N ASN A 176 1.25 1.47 -5.05
CA ASN A 176 2.41 0.63 -4.66
C ASN A 176 2.35 -0.84 -5.16
N SER A 177 1.74 -1.12 -6.32
CA SER A 177 1.78 -2.46 -6.92
C SER A 177 3.19 -2.86 -7.39
N ILE A 178 3.64 -4.08 -7.02
CA ILE A 178 4.96 -4.64 -7.34
C ILE A 178 4.78 -6.00 -8.01
N ALA A 179 5.55 -6.27 -9.08
CA ALA A 179 5.56 -7.52 -9.85
C ALA A 179 4.19 -7.99 -10.39
N GLY A 180 3.22 -7.07 -10.49
CA GLY A 180 1.84 -7.36 -10.90
C GLY A 180 0.89 -7.75 -9.75
N ARG A 181 1.26 -7.51 -8.48
CA ARG A 181 0.44 -7.84 -7.30
C ARG A 181 -0.01 -6.63 -6.48
N ASN A 182 -1.18 -6.81 -5.86
CA ASN A 182 -1.83 -5.90 -4.91
C ASN A 182 -0.91 -5.53 -3.73
N ASN A 183 -0.97 -4.28 -3.26
CA ASN A 183 -0.09 -3.76 -2.22
C ASN A 183 -0.28 -4.38 -0.83
N ARG A 184 -1.44 -4.99 -0.57
CA ARG A 184 -1.71 -5.80 0.64
C ARG A 184 -0.79 -7.02 0.75
N TYR A 185 -0.08 -7.34 -0.34
CA TYR A 185 0.94 -8.37 -0.38
C TYR A 185 2.39 -7.85 -0.29
N ASN A 186 2.61 -6.57 0.03
CA ASN A 186 3.95 -6.02 0.23
C ASN A 186 4.28 -5.87 1.73
N ASN A 187 5.56 -5.97 2.08
CA ASN A 187 6.06 -5.59 3.41
C ASN A 187 6.67 -4.19 3.32
N ILE A 188 6.28 -3.27 4.20
CA ILE A 188 6.77 -1.89 4.24
C ILE A 188 7.48 -1.68 5.57
N GLN A 189 8.77 -1.35 5.51
CA GLN A 189 9.66 -1.25 6.67
C GLN A 189 10.29 0.15 6.78
N ILE A 190 10.55 0.58 8.01
CA ILE A 190 11.41 1.73 8.30
C ILE A 190 12.56 1.26 9.18
N ASP A 191 13.81 1.40 8.71
CA ASP A 191 15.01 0.84 9.34
C ASP A 191 14.79 -0.64 9.76
N GLY A 192 14.26 -1.47 8.85
CA GLY A 192 14.04 -2.91 9.06
C GLY A 192 12.85 -3.31 9.94
N THR A 193 12.16 -2.38 10.61
CA THR A 193 10.97 -2.68 11.45
C THR A 193 9.66 -2.45 10.71
N GLN A 194 8.65 -3.24 11.07
CA GLN A 194 7.30 -3.28 10.47
C GLN A 194 6.58 -1.91 10.46
N TYR A 195 6.04 -1.54 9.29
CA TYR A 195 5.34 -0.28 9.05
C TYR A 195 4.20 -0.36 7.99
N ASN A 196 3.65 -1.55 7.71
CA ASN A 196 2.41 -1.70 6.96
C ASN A 196 1.20 -1.10 7.69
N ASP A 197 0.17 -0.74 6.92
CA ASP A 197 -1.22 -0.76 7.40
C ASP A 197 -1.71 -2.21 7.33
N LEU A 198 -1.60 -2.92 8.45
CA LEU A 198 -1.84 -4.37 8.54
C LEU A 198 -3.31 -4.76 8.36
N PHE A 199 -4.24 -3.80 8.49
CA PHE A 199 -5.66 -4.00 8.19
C PHE A 199 -6.00 -3.65 6.72
N GLY A 200 -5.07 -3.09 5.96
CA GLY A 200 -5.18 -2.87 4.52
C GLY A 200 -6.26 -1.88 4.09
N LEU A 201 -6.47 -0.82 4.87
CA LEU A 201 -7.45 0.25 4.65
C LEU A 201 -6.92 1.40 3.77
N GLY A 202 -5.62 1.66 3.78
CA GLY A 202 -4.96 2.70 3.00
C GLY A 202 -4.49 2.24 1.61
N ALA A 203 -4.77 3.02 0.56
CA ALA A 203 -4.34 2.73 -0.81
C ALA A 203 -2.81 2.79 -1.06
N SER A 204 -2.04 3.21 -0.05
CA SER A 204 -0.57 3.15 0.00
C SER A 204 -0.03 1.84 0.60
N GLY A 205 -0.85 1.05 1.29
CA GLY A 205 -0.42 -0.06 2.14
C GLY A 205 0.29 0.36 3.44
N ALA A 206 0.32 1.65 3.77
CA ALA A 206 1.04 2.22 4.92
C ALA A 206 0.12 3.13 5.78
N PRO A 207 0.40 3.29 7.10
CA PRO A 207 -0.37 4.14 8.01
C PRO A 207 -0.49 5.58 7.50
N GLY A 208 -1.66 6.18 7.72
CA GLY A 208 -2.00 7.51 7.20
C GLY A 208 -2.46 7.55 5.74
N GLY A 209 -2.45 6.41 5.02
CA GLY A 209 -2.90 6.36 3.62
C GLY A 209 -4.34 6.83 3.39
N GLN A 210 -5.25 6.64 4.37
CA GLN A 210 -6.64 7.12 4.29
C GLN A 210 -6.80 8.64 4.44
N THR A 211 -5.77 9.36 4.88
CA THR A 211 -5.74 10.83 5.01
C THR A 211 -4.79 11.46 3.98
N GLY A 212 -4.23 10.66 3.07
CA GLY A 212 -3.26 11.09 2.07
C GLY A 212 -1.89 11.51 2.62
N THR A 213 -1.53 11.13 3.86
CA THR A 213 -0.19 11.38 4.39
C THR A 213 0.77 10.21 4.16
N ASN A 214 2.06 10.52 4.10
CA ASN A 214 3.13 9.54 4.05
C ASN A 214 3.53 9.13 5.48
N PRO A 215 3.94 7.86 5.70
CA PRO A 215 4.26 7.32 7.03
C PRO A 215 5.46 8.01 7.70
N ILE A 216 6.30 8.71 6.94
CA ILE A 216 7.44 9.51 7.43
C ILE A 216 7.63 10.73 6.50
N SER A 217 8.47 11.69 6.87
CA SER A 217 8.96 12.70 5.92
C SER A 217 10.02 12.08 5.01
N ILE A 218 9.99 12.42 3.72
CA ILE A 218 11.03 12.01 2.77
C ILE A 218 12.41 12.61 3.13
N ASP A 219 12.43 13.76 3.81
CA ASP A 219 13.66 14.45 4.20
C ASP A 219 14.38 13.80 5.40
N ALA A 220 13.68 12.92 6.12
CA ALA A 220 14.26 12.03 7.13
C ALA A 220 14.91 10.77 6.52
N ILE A 221 14.65 10.46 5.24
CA ILE A 221 15.15 9.25 4.57
C ILE A 221 16.55 9.49 3.99
N GLN A 222 17.45 8.54 4.22
CA GLN A 222 18.81 8.48 3.66
C GLN A 222 18.86 7.59 2.41
N GLU A 223 18.12 6.49 2.41
CA GLU A 223 18.10 5.49 1.34
C GLU A 223 16.75 4.78 1.35
N PHE A 224 16.25 4.41 0.17
CA PHE A 224 15.00 3.65 0.00
C PHE A 224 15.27 2.43 -0.87
N GLN A 225 14.73 1.27 -0.53
CA GLN A 225 15.02 0.01 -1.23
C GLN A 225 13.73 -0.68 -1.66
N VAL A 226 13.67 -1.06 -2.94
CA VAL A 226 12.63 -1.94 -3.50
C VAL A 226 13.20 -3.34 -3.62
N ILE A 227 12.56 -4.32 -2.99
CA ILE A 227 13.04 -5.69 -2.82
C ILE A 227 12.00 -6.65 -3.43
N VAL A 228 12.27 -7.23 -4.60
CA VAL A 228 11.27 -8.03 -5.35
C VAL A 228 11.51 -9.53 -5.20
N ALA A 229 12.77 -9.98 -5.13
CA ALA A 229 13.13 -11.39 -4.91
C ALA A 229 14.40 -11.52 -4.05
N PRO A 230 14.30 -11.40 -2.71
CA PRO A 230 15.45 -11.53 -1.81
C PRO A 230 15.65 -12.97 -1.33
N TYR A 231 16.88 -13.44 -1.45
CA TYR A 231 17.28 -14.76 -0.97
C TYR A 231 17.60 -14.79 0.53
N ASP A 232 18.03 -13.66 1.09
CA ASP A 232 18.36 -13.50 2.51
C ASP A 232 17.13 -13.77 3.40
N VAL A 233 17.25 -14.72 4.34
CA VAL A 233 16.16 -15.19 5.23
C VAL A 233 15.57 -14.12 6.16
N LYS A 234 16.29 -13.02 6.40
CA LYS A 234 15.87 -11.97 7.35
C LYS A 234 14.65 -11.19 6.83
N TYR A 235 14.50 -11.03 5.51
CA TYR A 235 13.29 -10.47 4.90
C TYR A 235 12.12 -11.46 4.98
N GLY A 236 10.86 -11.00 5.02
CA GLY A 236 9.70 -11.89 5.14
C GLY A 236 8.35 -11.17 5.00
N SER A 237 7.26 -11.90 5.17
CA SER A 237 5.89 -11.35 5.23
C SER A 237 5.38 -10.64 3.95
N PHE A 238 5.83 -11.02 2.74
CA PHE A 238 5.31 -10.47 1.45
C PHE A 238 5.26 -11.48 0.29
N THR A 239 4.39 -11.20 -0.70
CA THR A 239 4.28 -11.88 -2.01
C THR A 239 4.59 -10.95 -3.20
N GLY A 240 4.33 -9.64 -3.07
CA GLY A 240 4.63 -8.64 -4.09
C GLY A 240 6.12 -8.30 -4.02
N GLY A 241 6.46 -7.36 -3.15
CA GLY A 241 7.84 -7.08 -2.73
C GLY A 241 7.93 -6.39 -1.37
N GLY A 242 9.14 -6.27 -0.85
CA GLY A 242 9.49 -5.40 0.27
C GLY A 242 9.80 -3.97 -0.17
N LEU A 243 9.44 -2.98 0.65
CA LEU A 243 9.86 -1.58 0.55
C LEU A 243 10.50 -1.19 1.89
N ASN A 244 11.79 -0.85 1.92
CA ASN A 244 12.50 -0.51 3.16
C ASN A 244 13.07 0.93 3.08
N ALA A 245 12.72 1.77 4.06
CA ALA A 245 13.18 3.16 4.15
C ALA A 245 14.17 3.34 5.30
N ILE A 246 15.41 3.74 5.01
CA ILE A 246 16.46 3.94 6.02
C ILE A 246 16.52 5.40 6.44
N THR A 247 16.57 5.63 7.75
CA THR A 247 16.55 6.99 8.30
C THR A 247 17.95 7.59 8.41
N ARG A 248 18.04 8.91 8.25
CA ARG A 248 19.28 9.67 8.43
C ARG A 248 19.73 9.61 9.88
N SER A 249 21.04 9.47 10.06
CA SER A 249 21.72 9.39 11.36
C SER A 249 22.63 10.60 11.58
N GLY A 250 22.95 10.91 12.84
CA GLY A 250 23.79 12.08 13.18
C GLY A 250 25.29 11.81 12.94
N THR A 251 26.07 12.86 12.68
CA THR A 251 27.51 12.75 12.35
C THR A 251 28.38 13.61 13.28
N ASN A 252 29.71 13.60 13.16
CA ASN A 252 30.60 14.51 13.90
C ASN A 252 30.53 15.98 13.45
N LYS A 253 29.83 16.24 12.34
CA LYS A 253 29.52 17.59 11.86
C LYS A 253 28.03 17.85 12.07
N TRP A 254 27.70 19.04 12.55
CA TRP A 254 26.33 19.53 12.48
C TRP A 254 26.00 19.81 11.02
N THR A 255 24.93 19.20 10.52
CA THR A 255 24.34 19.48 9.22
C THR A 255 22.83 19.65 9.38
N GLY A 256 22.21 20.46 8.53
CA GLY A 256 20.77 20.68 8.63
C GLY A 256 20.20 21.31 7.38
N SER A 257 18.87 21.34 7.30
CA SER A 257 18.17 22.14 6.32
C SER A 257 16.77 22.53 6.77
N VAL A 258 16.33 23.73 6.39
CA VAL A 258 14.95 24.19 6.49
C VAL A 258 14.38 24.26 5.07
N TYR A 259 13.14 23.82 4.87
CA TYR A 259 12.51 23.76 3.56
C TYR A 259 11.04 24.19 3.61
N GLY A 260 10.57 24.73 2.49
CA GLY A 260 9.18 25.08 2.24
C GLY A 260 8.80 24.82 0.79
N TYR A 261 7.58 24.32 0.58
CA TYR A 261 6.98 24.02 -0.71
C TYR A 261 5.57 24.60 -0.74
N GLY A 262 5.14 25.11 -1.89
CA GLY A 262 3.81 25.70 -2.05
C GLY A 262 3.25 25.58 -3.46
N ARG A 263 1.93 25.42 -3.54
CA ARG A 263 1.14 25.53 -4.78
C ARG A 263 -0.32 25.90 -4.49
N ASN A 264 -1.05 26.26 -5.54
CA ASN A 264 -2.49 26.54 -5.55
C ASN A 264 -3.11 26.15 -6.91
N GLN A 265 -4.39 26.46 -7.13
CA GLN A 265 -5.07 26.16 -8.40
C GLN A 265 -4.45 26.84 -9.62
N ASP A 266 -3.84 28.03 -9.48
CA ASP A 266 -3.20 28.75 -10.60
C ASP A 266 -1.94 28.01 -11.12
N LEU A 267 -1.43 27.06 -10.33
CA LEU A 267 -0.32 26.17 -10.65
C LEU A 267 -0.81 24.77 -11.07
N VAL A 268 -2.04 24.66 -11.57
CA VAL A 268 -2.62 23.45 -12.17
C VAL A 268 -3.26 23.79 -13.51
N GLY A 269 -3.04 22.93 -14.52
CA GLY A 269 -3.60 23.09 -15.85
C GLY A 269 -5.12 23.04 -15.89
N LYS A 270 -5.69 23.69 -16.90
CA LYS A 270 -7.12 23.60 -17.21
C LYS A 270 -7.44 22.26 -17.88
N GLY A 271 -8.64 21.73 -17.63
CA GLY A 271 -9.12 20.50 -18.22
C GLY A 271 -9.84 20.77 -19.54
N THR A 272 -9.51 20.01 -20.57
CA THR A 272 -10.04 20.16 -21.93
C THR A 272 -10.80 18.92 -22.42
N PHE A 273 -11.10 18.02 -21.48
CA PHE A 273 -11.68 16.71 -21.76
C PHE A 273 -13.21 16.75 -21.86
N ILE A 274 -13.77 15.97 -22.77
CA ILE A 274 -15.20 15.65 -22.77
C ILE A 274 -15.50 14.77 -21.54
N THR A 275 -16.47 15.18 -20.73
CA THR A 275 -17.04 14.39 -19.63
C THR A 275 -18.53 14.20 -19.89
N ASP A 276 -19.21 13.28 -19.19
CA ASP A 276 -20.64 12.99 -19.42
C ASP A 276 -21.62 14.10 -18.98
N ASN A 277 -21.12 15.30 -18.66
CA ASN A 277 -21.95 16.52 -18.58
C ASN A 277 -22.06 17.18 -19.97
N PRO A 278 -23.22 17.77 -20.32
CA PRO A 278 -23.37 18.51 -21.57
C PRO A 278 -22.61 19.84 -21.53
N ILE A 279 -21.32 19.80 -21.91
CA ILE A 279 -20.46 20.98 -22.06
C ILE A 279 -20.26 21.24 -23.55
N THR A 280 -20.65 22.42 -24.01
CA THR A 280 -20.50 22.84 -25.42
C THR A 280 -19.04 23.05 -25.81
N GLU A 281 -18.76 22.93 -27.10
CA GLU A 281 -17.43 23.07 -27.71
C GLU A 281 -16.67 24.31 -27.18
N ASN A 282 -15.39 24.12 -26.82
CA ASN A 282 -14.36 25.12 -26.47
C ASN A 282 -14.31 25.70 -25.04
N ASN A 283 -14.97 25.12 -24.03
CA ASN A 283 -14.81 25.59 -22.64
C ASN A 283 -13.77 24.80 -21.83
N GLU A 284 -12.60 25.41 -21.59
CA GLU A 284 -11.59 24.91 -20.65
C GLU A 284 -12.10 24.96 -19.20
N GLN A 285 -12.02 23.86 -18.44
CA GLN A 285 -12.42 23.84 -17.02
C GLN A 285 -11.24 24.12 -16.09
N GLU A 286 -11.27 25.23 -15.36
CA GLU A 286 -10.30 25.54 -14.29
C GLU A 286 -10.33 24.49 -13.17
N TYR A 287 -9.20 24.26 -12.51
CA TYR A 287 -9.13 23.33 -11.39
C TYR A 287 -9.77 23.97 -10.15
N PRO A 288 -10.51 23.23 -9.29
CA PRO A 288 -11.12 23.80 -8.09
C PRO A 288 -10.12 24.52 -7.20
N GLU A 289 -10.51 25.66 -6.63
CA GLU A 289 -9.66 26.47 -5.74
C GLU A 289 -9.06 25.61 -4.63
N PHE A 290 -7.75 25.69 -4.44
CA PHE A 290 -7.08 25.07 -3.31
C PHE A 290 -5.77 25.80 -2.99
N LYS A 291 -5.34 25.67 -1.75
CA LYS A 291 -4.04 26.13 -1.28
C LYS A 291 -3.33 24.98 -0.59
N GLU A 292 -2.11 24.67 -1.04
CA GLU A 292 -1.30 23.61 -0.46
C GLU A 292 0.08 24.14 -0.10
N TYR A 293 0.53 23.87 1.13
CA TYR A 293 1.90 24.15 1.55
C TYR A 293 2.45 23.02 2.43
N ALA A 294 3.73 22.72 2.26
CA ALA A 294 4.47 21.78 3.09
C ALA A 294 5.78 22.44 3.53
N GLY A 295 6.04 22.49 4.84
CA GLY A 295 7.24 23.10 5.41
C GLY A 295 7.85 22.23 6.50
N GLY A 296 9.16 22.27 6.65
CA GLY A 296 9.84 21.42 7.61
C GLY A 296 11.32 21.77 7.82
N PHE A 297 11.93 21.02 8.72
CA PHE A 297 13.35 21.11 9.02
C PHE A 297 13.95 19.72 9.28
N ARG A 298 15.27 19.61 9.09
CA ARG A 298 16.08 18.49 9.58
C ARG A 298 17.37 19.03 10.19
N LEU A 299 17.86 18.38 11.24
CA LEU A 299 19.12 18.69 11.92
C LEU A 299 19.77 17.39 12.40
N GLY A 300 21.03 17.16 12.03
CA GLY A 300 21.84 16.03 12.47
C GLY A 300 23.21 16.47 12.98
N GLY A 301 23.76 15.78 13.98
CA GLY A 301 25.08 16.13 14.53
C GLY A 301 25.43 15.38 15.83
N PRO A 302 26.54 15.76 16.48
CA PRO A 302 27.02 15.10 17.69
C PRO A 302 26.50 15.80 18.95
N LEU A 303 25.84 15.05 19.83
CA LEU A 303 25.65 15.45 21.23
C LEU A 303 26.95 15.24 22.03
N ILE A 304 27.69 14.17 21.71
CA ILE A 304 29.06 13.90 22.15
C ILE A 304 29.81 13.39 20.93
N LYS A 305 30.89 14.07 20.52
CA LYS A 305 31.70 13.66 19.37
C LYS A 305 32.18 12.21 19.50
N ASP A 306 32.21 11.51 18.38
CA ASP A 306 32.61 10.11 18.21
C ASP A 306 31.74 9.09 18.98
N LYS A 307 30.82 9.55 19.85
CA LYS A 307 30.15 8.70 20.84
C LYS A 307 28.61 8.76 20.83
N LEU A 308 28.00 9.93 20.75
CA LEU A 308 26.55 10.10 20.80
C LEU A 308 26.09 11.11 19.76
N PHE A 309 25.26 10.66 18.84
CA PHE A 309 24.74 11.44 17.73
C PHE A 309 23.22 11.59 17.83
N MET A 310 22.71 12.66 17.25
CA MET A 310 21.28 12.91 17.10
C MET A 310 20.97 13.24 15.64
N PHE A 311 19.82 12.77 15.15
CA PHE A 311 19.13 13.32 14.00
C PHE A 311 17.68 13.62 14.39
N VAL A 312 17.14 14.75 13.93
CA VAL A 312 15.74 15.14 14.14
C VAL A 312 15.17 15.77 12.87
N ASN A 313 13.91 15.49 12.57
CA ASN A 313 13.14 16.09 11.49
C ASN A 313 11.73 16.42 11.98
N GLY A 314 11.18 17.53 11.49
CA GLY A 314 9.79 17.92 11.69
C GLY A 314 9.21 18.45 10.38
N GLU A 315 7.98 18.05 10.05
CA GLU A 315 7.29 18.40 8.80
C GLU A 315 5.81 18.69 9.04
N VAL A 316 5.31 19.74 8.40
CA VAL A 316 3.94 20.23 8.50
C VAL A 316 3.41 20.48 7.09
N THR A 317 2.39 19.72 6.70
CA THR A 317 1.65 19.92 5.45
C THR A 317 0.24 20.41 5.75
N ARG A 318 -0.26 21.36 4.98
CA ARG A 318 -1.66 21.77 4.94
C ARG A 318 -2.12 21.82 3.49
N LYS A 319 -3.30 21.25 3.23
CA LYS A 319 -4.07 21.51 2.02
C LYS A 319 -5.47 21.95 2.44
N ASP A 320 -5.87 23.11 1.96
CA ASP A 320 -7.17 23.72 2.19
C ASP A 320 -7.87 23.82 0.82
N GLN A 321 -9.08 23.24 0.66
CA GLN A 321 -9.78 23.18 -0.63
C GLN A 321 -11.27 23.54 -0.47
N PRO A 322 -11.68 24.79 -0.80
CA PRO A 322 -13.09 25.18 -0.90
C PRO A 322 -13.89 24.31 -1.89
N LEU A 323 -15.05 23.82 -1.48
CA LEU A 323 -15.95 23.03 -2.32
C LEU A 323 -17.43 23.39 -2.10
N SER A 324 -18.14 23.54 -3.22
CA SER A 324 -19.60 23.74 -3.30
C SER A 324 -20.32 22.42 -3.58
N ASN A 325 -21.63 22.37 -3.33
CA ASN A 325 -22.48 21.31 -3.88
C ASN A 325 -22.62 21.54 -5.40
N ILE A 326 -22.21 20.56 -6.22
CA ILE A 326 -22.25 20.66 -7.70
C ILE A 326 -23.69 20.83 -8.21
N SER A 327 -24.65 20.16 -7.57
CA SER A 327 -26.09 20.31 -7.81
C SER A 327 -26.65 21.73 -7.68
N LEU A 328 -25.97 22.65 -6.98
CA LEU A 328 -26.36 24.08 -6.91
C LEU A 328 -25.85 24.90 -8.11
N VAL A 329 -24.90 24.35 -8.87
CA VAL A 329 -24.21 25.01 -9.98
C VAL A 329 -24.67 24.46 -11.33
N THR A 330 -24.84 23.13 -11.43
CA THR A 330 -25.22 22.43 -12.67
C THR A 330 -26.47 21.56 -12.54
N GLY A 331 -27.09 21.50 -11.35
CA GLY A 331 -28.34 20.79 -11.12
C GLY A 331 -29.59 21.63 -11.42
N PRO A 332 -30.79 21.12 -11.08
CA PRO A 332 -32.05 21.83 -11.27
C PRO A 332 -32.10 23.18 -10.55
N ALA A 333 -32.68 24.20 -11.18
CA ALA A 333 -32.81 25.55 -10.61
C ALA A 333 -33.64 25.61 -9.30
N THR A 334 -34.34 24.54 -8.92
CA THR A 334 -35.05 24.38 -7.65
C THR A 334 -34.19 23.81 -6.51
N ALA A 335 -32.94 23.41 -6.77
CA ALA A 335 -32.12 22.68 -5.78
C ALA A 335 -31.90 23.46 -4.47
N SER A 336 -31.69 24.78 -4.53
CA SER A 336 -31.60 25.65 -3.36
C SER A 336 -32.93 25.73 -2.60
N SER A 337 -34.03 26.03 -3.28
CA SER A 337 -35.35 26.16 -2.63
C SER A 337 -35.87 24.85 -2.04
N LEU A 338 -35.46 23.69 -2.58
CA LEU A 338 -35.71 22.38 -2.00
C LEU A 338 -34.84 22.13 -0.76
N ALA A 339 -33.58 22.55 -0.77
CA ALA A 339 -32.68 22.47 0.38
C ALA A 339 -33.15 23.37 1.53
N ASP A 340 -33.61 24.60 1.24
CA ASP A 340 -34.16 25.51 2.25
C ASP A 340 -35.42 24.91 2.92
N GLN A 341 -36.36 24.36 2.13
CA GLN A 341 -37.53 23.64 2.66
C GLN A 341 -37.15 22.43 3.51
N PHE A 342 -36.16 21.64 3.09
CA PHE A 342 -35.64 20.50 3.87
C PHE A 342 -35.05 20.95 5.21
N ALA A 343 -34.25 22.01 5.20
CA ALA A 343 -33.66 22.59 6.40
C ALA A 343 -34.73 23.10 7.38
N ASP A 344 -35.73 23.83 6.90
CA ASP A 344 -36.83 24.33 7.74
C ASP A 344 -37.73 23.20 8.27
N ILE A 345 -38.01 22.16 7.48
CA ILE A 345 -38.78 20.98 7.94
C ILE A 345 -38.01 20.20 9.02
N LEU A 346 -36.69 20.01 8.87
CA LEU A 346 -35.86 19.37 9.90
C LEU A 346 -35.76 20.23 11.17
N LYS A 347 -35.57 21.54 11.01
CA LYS A 347 -35.49 22.52 12.10
C LYS A 347 -36.79 22.60 12.90
N ALA A 348 -37.94 22.56 12.22
CA ALA A 348 -39.26 22.45 12.86
C ALA A 348 -39.47 21.13 13.62
N LYS A 349 -38.70 20.08 13.30
CA LYS A 349 -38.63 18.80 14.03
C LYS A 349 -37.50 18.75 15.08
N GLY A 350 -36.80 19.86 15.31
CA GLY A 350 -35.72 19.96 16.30
C GLY A 350 -34.34 19.48 15.82
N MET A 351 -34.19 19.12 14.54
CA MET A 351 -32.91 18.73 13.95
C MET A 351 -32.33 19.89 13.13
N ASP A 352 -31.18 20.41 13.55
CA ASP A 352 -30.42 21.31 12.68
C ASP A 352 -29.80 20.51 11.52
N ALA A 353 -30.14 20.90 10.28
CA ALA A 353 -29.54 20.36 9.07
C ALA A 353 -28.12 20.90 8.84
N GLY A 354 -27.79 22.07 9.38
CA GLY A 354 -26.55 22.79 9.11
C GLY A 354 -26.61 23.56 7.78
N THR A 355 -25.48 23.66 7.07
CA THR A 355 -25.34 24.47 5.85
C THR A 355 -25.02 23.63 4.61
N TYR A 356 -25.65 23.98 3.49
CA TYR A 356 -25.42 23.35 2.18
C TYR A 356 -24.58 24.22 1.21
N GLY A 357 -24.28 25.47 1.59
CA GLY A 357 -23.37 26.35 0.88
C GLY A 357 -21.89 25.91 0.93
N PRO A 358 -20.95 26.67 0.31
CA PRO A 358 -19.55 26.29 0.20
C PRO A 358 -18.88 25.94 1.53
N THR A 359 -17.94 25.00 1.52
CA THR A 359 -17.20 24.55 2.72
C THR A 359 -15.80 24.10 2.33
N THR A 360 -14.80 24.45 3.13
CA THR A 360 -13.40 24.05 2.91
C THR A 360 -13.14 22.64 3.43
N ILE A 361 -12.54 21.78 2.61
CA ILE A 361 -11.86 20.57 3.10
C ILE A 361 -10.53 20.99 3.74
N GLU A 362 -10.31 20.60 4.99
CA GLU A 362 -8.99 20.61 5.62
C GLU A 362 -8.32 19.23 5.45
N GLN A 363 -7.08 19.21 4.97
CA GLN A 363 -6.23 18.01 4.91
C GLN A 363 -4.83 18.30 5.49
N PRO A 364 -4.68 18.42 6.82
CA PRO A 364 -3.39 18.60 7.47
C PRO A 364 -2.66 17.28 7.73
N SER A 365 -1.33 17.34 7.64
CA SER A 365 -0.41 16.35 8.21
C SER A 365 0.63 17.05 9.08
N ASN A 366 1.02 16.39 10.17
CA ASN A 366 2.14 16.78 11.02
C ASN A 366 2.97 15.52 11.27
N LYS A 367 4.29 15.63 11.08
CA LYS A 367 5.23 14.53 11.27
C LYS A 367 6.40 15.00 12.12
N PHE A 368 6.90 14.12 12.98
CA PHE A 368 8.10 14.35 13.77
C PHE A 368 8.90 13.04 13.88
N PHE A 369 10.19 13.10 13.57
CA PHE A 369 11.10 11.98 13.68
C PHE A 369 12.33 12.38 14.50
N ILE A 370 12.76 11.51 15.41
CA ILE A 370 14.01 11.65 16.15
C ILE A 370 14.76 10.31 16.22
N ARG A 371 16.08 10.37 16.08
CA ARG A 371 17.01 9.25 16.18
C ARG A 371 18.21 9.65 17.03
N LEU A 372 18.65 8.74 17.89
CA LEU A 372 19.84 8.84 18.71
C LEU A 372 20.72 7.60 18.46
N ASP A 373 21.95 7.82 17.98
CA ASP A 373 22.93 6.75 17.74
C ASP A 373 24.05 6.85 18.80
N PHE A 374 24.25 5.80 19.60
CA PHE A 374 25.20 5.77 20.72
C PHE A 374 26.24 4.64 20.56
N ASN A 375 27.47 5.01 20.21
CA ASN A 375 28.63 4.13 20.29
C ASN A 375 28.99 3.97 21.79
N GLN A 376 28.46 2.96 22.47
CA GLN A 376 28.81 2.67 23.86
C GLN A 376 30.30 2.32 23.98
N SER A 377 30.78 1.52 23.02
CA SER A 377 32.17 1.14 22.75
C SER A 377 32.33 0.77 21.26
N GLU A 378 33.54 0.41 20.83
CA GLU A 378 33.79 -0.17 19.50
C GLU A 378 32.91 -1.41 19.25
N ASN A 379 32.74 -2.23 20.29
CA ASN A 379 32.01 -3.48 20.29
C ASN A 379 30.53 -3.37 20.65
N HIS A 380 29.96 -2.20 20.98
CA HIS A 380 28.54 -2.08 21.32
C HIS A 380 27.98 -0.72 20.87
N LYS A 381 26.95 -0.75 20.02
CA LYS A 381 26.35 0.40 19.31
C LYS A 381 24.83 0.32 19.45
N PHE A 382 24.24 1.28 20.15
CA PHE A 382 22.79 1.37 20.40
C PHE A 382 22.15 2.41 19.48
N THR A 383 20.95 2.15 18.99
CA THR A 383 20.11 3.16 18.32
C THR A 383 18.75 3.24 19.01
N LEU A 384 18.29 4.44 19.32
CA LEU A 384 16.91 4.71 19.75
C LEU A 384 16.26 5.67 18.75
N ARG A 385 15.14 5.27 18.14
CA ARG A 385 14.38 6.10 17.19
C ARG A 385 12.90 6.18 17.56
N HIS A 386 12.27 7.30 17.24
CA HIS A 386 10.84 7.51 17.38
C HIS A 386 10.28 8.31 16.19
N ASN A 387 9.19 7.82 15.61
CA ASN A 387 8.45 8.45 14.51
C ASN A 387 7.00 8.72 14.95
N TYR A 388 6.52 9.94 14.75
CA TYR A 388 5.17 10.40 15.05
C TYR A 388 4.53 10.99 13.81
N VAL A 389 3.30 10.58 13.51
CA VAL A 389 2.44 11.13 12.46
C VAL A 389 1.06 11.43 13.04
N ASN A 390 0.53 12.61 12.74
CA ASN A 390 -0.82 13.02 13.11
C ASN A 390 -1.44 13.82 11.97
N SER A 391 -2.45 13.24 11.34
CA SER A 391 -3.10 13.77 10.15
C SER A 391 -4.61 13.58 10.20
N TYR A 392 -5.32 14.39 9.41
CA TYR A 392 -6.72 14.13 9.09
C TYR A 392 -7.07 14.62 7.69
N GLN A 393 -8.23 14.19 7.22
CA GLN A 393 -8.83 14.65 5.98
C GLN A 393 -10.34 14.78 6.18
N ASP A 394 -10.91 15.93 5.83
CA ASP A 394 -12.36 16.08 5.70
C ASP A 394 -12.88 15.47 4.40
N ILE A 395 -14.03 14.83 4.51
CA ILE A 395 -14.77 14.24 3.38
C ILE A 395 -16.15 14.91 3.33
N LEU A 396 -16.36 15.78 2.34
CA LEU A 396 -17.68 16.37 2.07
C LEU A 396 -18.51 15.41 1.21
N ALA A 397 -18.98 14.33 1.84
CA ALA A 397 -19.66 13.25 1.16
C ALA A 397 -20.86 13.75 0.32
N GLY A 398 -21.01 13.25 -0.91
CA GLY A 398 -22.16 13.53 -1.77
C GLY A 398 -22.26 14.95 -2.35
N ARG A 399 -21.32 15.88 -2.07
CA ARG A 399 -21.33 17.23 -2.67
C ARG A 399 -20.91 17.26 -4.13
N ASN A 400 -20.22 16.22 -4.58
CA ASN A 400 -19.73 16.04 -5.95
C ASN A 400 -20.76 15.39 -6.90
N ALA A 401 -22.01 15.17 -6.46
CA ALA A 401 -23.09 14.67 -7.30
C ALA A 401 -23.93 15.83 -7.86
N ASN A 402 -24.27 15.76 -9.16
CA ASN A 402 -25.11 16.75 -9.84
C ASN A 402 -26.60 16.66 -9.43
N ASN A 403 -27.02 15.52 -8.88
CA ASN A 403 -28.40 15.24 -8.47
C ASN A 403 -28.62 15.19 -6.95
N GLN A 404 -27.65 15.61 -6.12
CA GLN A 404 -27.77 15.58 -4.65
C GLN A 404 -27.26 16.88 -4.00
N VAL A 405 -28.01 17.44 -3.05
CA VAL A 405 -27.55 18.52 -2.16
C VAL A 405 -27.25 17.92 -0.79
N SER A 406 -25.98 17.99 -0.38
CA SER A 406 -25.49 17.43 0.88
C SER A 406 -25.10 18.53 1.87
N PHE A 407 -25.77 18.53 3.02
CA PHE A 407 -25.52 19.47 4.11
C PHE A 407 -24.23 19.14 4.87
N ASN A 408 -23.62 20.13 5.52
CA ASN A 408 -22.33 19.95 6.19
C ASN A 408 -22.38 18.98 7.37
N THR A 409 -23.56 18.74 7.97
CA THR A 409 -23.79 17.69 8.98
C THR A 409 -23.47 16.27 8.47
N PHE A 410 -23.56 16.03 7.16
CA PHE A 410 -23.20 14.76 6.51
C PHE A 410 -21.68 14.61 6.26
N ASN A 411 -20.91 15.69 6.40
CA ASN A 411 -19.46 15.64 6.29
C ASN A 411 -18.85 14.89 7.49
N TYR A 412 -17.82 14.09 7.22
CA TYR A 412 -17.04 13.39 8.25
C TYR A 412 -15.54 13.62 8.07
N ARG A 413 -14.79 13.49 9.17
CA ARG A 413 -13.34 13.65 9.22
C ARG A 413 -12.69 12.29 9.48
N ILE A 414 -11.84 11.82 8.58
CA ILE A 414 -10.94 10.68 8.79
C ILE A 414 -9.70 11.21 9.53
N ARG A 415 -9.27 10.57 10.60
CA ARG A 415 -8.05 10.90 11.36
C ARG A 415 -7.15 9.67 11.45
N ASN A 416 -5.85 9.87 11.29
CA ASN A 416 -4.81 8.89 11.61
C ASN A 416 -3.83 9.51 12.61
N VAL A 417 -3.56 8.81 13.70
CA VAL A 417 -2.42 9.09 14.58
C VAL A 417 -1.57 7.83 14.70
N THR A 418 -0.30 7.92 14.31
CA THR A 418 0.66 6.82 14.37
C THR A 418 1.85 7.23 15.23
N ASN A 419 2.24 6.37 16.16
CA ASN A 419 3.50 6.46 16.92
C ASN A 419 4.27 5.18 16.68
N SER A 420 5.58 5.26 16.45
CA SER A 420 6.47 4.10 16.38
C SER A 420 7.76 4.41 17.11
N THR A 421 8.20 3.50 17.97
CA THR A 421 9.42 3.62 18.77
C THR A 421 10.23 2.35 18.64
N VAL A 422 11.52 2.46 18.34
CA VAL A 422 12.39 1.30 18.18
C VAL A 422 13.70 1.50 18.93
N LEU A 423 14.08 0.49 19.70
CA LEU A 423 15.40 0.33 20.28
C LEU A 423 16.16 -0.76 19.52
N GLN A 424 17.43 -0.53 19.22
CA GLN A 424 18.29 -1.48 18.53
C GLN A 424 19.66 -1.55 19.19
N LEU A 425 20.27 -2.74 19.18
CA LEU A 425 21.62 -3.03 19.66
C LEU A 425 22.40 -3.83 18.61
N ASN A 426 23.38 -3.18 18.00
CA ASN A 426 24.46 -3.82 17.26
C ASN A 426 25.66 -4.02 18.21
N SER A 427 26.45 -5.09 18.12
CA SER A 427 27.73 -5.23 18.83
C SER A 427 28.80 -5.96 17.98
N THR A 428 29.91 -6.41 18.58
CA THR A 428 30.82 -7.43 17.99
C THR A 428 31.53 -8.21 19.09
N MET A 429 31.74 -9.52 18.93
CA MET A 429 32.49 -10.33 19.91
C MET A 429 33.54 -11.21 19.26
N GLY A 430 34.78 -11.04 19.71
CA GLY A 430 35.95 -11.55 18.99
C GLY A 430 35.96 -11.02 17.56
N ASN A 431 36.53 -11.80 16.65
CA ASN A 431 36.72 -11.42 15.25
C ASN A 431 35.76 -12.20 14.32
N ASN A 432 34.75 -12.87 14.90
CA ASN A 432 33.98 -13.90 14.20
C ASN A 432 32.55 -14.20 14.73
N LEU A 433 31.97 -13.45 15.68
CA LEU A 433 30.59 -13.64 16.18
C LEU A 433 29.84 -12.29 16.31
N SER A 434 28.58 -12.23 15.84
CA SER A 434 27.80 -10.97 15.87
C SER A 434 26.27 -11.08 15.55
N ASN A 435 25.35 -10.82 16.51
CA ASN A 435 23.87 -10.60 16.31
C ASN A 435 23.28 -9.15 16.27
N ASP A 436 22.33 -8.86 15.39
CA ASP A 436 21.56 -7.58 15.44
C ASP A 436 20.21 -7.76 16.14
N LEU A 437 20.04 -7.12 17.31
CA LEU A 437 18.82 -7.13 18.12
C LEU A 437 18.03 -5.83 17.94
N ILE A 438 16.75 -5.94 17.60
CA ILE A 438 15.81 -4.84 17.38
C ILE A 438 14.50 -5.12 18.15
N LEU A 439 14.02 -4.11 18.88
CA LEU A 439 12.77 -4.13 19.65
C LEU A 439 11.90 -2.94 19.23
N GLY A 440 10.78 -3.22 18.57
CA GLY A 440 9.85 -2.22 18.05
C GLY A 440 8.53 -2.18 18.81
N PHE A 441 7.95 -0.98 18.94
CA PHE A 441 6.54 -0.80 19.32
C PHE A 441 5.90 0.29 18.45
N THR A 442 4.86 -0.08 17.70
CA THR A 442 4.10 0.80 16.83
C THR A 442 2.62 0.77 17.23
N SER A 443 2.02 1.95 17.42
CA SER A 443 0.59 2.12 17.71
C SER A 443 -0.05 3.02 16.65
N ILE A 444 -1.03 2.49 15.93
CA ILE A 444 -1.81 3.19 14.89
C ILE A 444 -3.23 3.40 15.42
N ARG A 445 -3.80 4.58 15.21
CA ARG A 445 -5.15 4.96 15.65
C ARG A 445 -5.88 5.66 14.51
N ASP A 446 -6.69 4.90 13.79
CA ASP A 446 -7.54 5.38 12.71
C ASP A 446 -8.98 5.58 13.19
N ARG A 447 -9.59 6.71 12.84
CA ARG A 447 -10.96 7.03 13.26
C ARG A 447 -11.67 7.91 12.25
N ARG A 448 -12.90 7.54 11.88
CA ARG A 448 -13.87 8.48 11.30
C ARG A 448 -14.74 9.05 12.40
N ALA A 449 -15.06 10.32 12.29
CA ALA A 449 -16.07 10.97 13.11
C ALA A 449 -16.88 11.94 12.25
N GLY A 450 -18.20 11.95 12.43
CA GLY A 450 -19.05 13.02 11.92
C GLY A 450 -18.60 14.38 12.46
N THR A 451 -18.79 15.44 11.67
CA THR A 451 -18.38 16.81 12.04
C THR A 451 -19.33 17.49 13.04
N THR A 452 -20.48 16.87 13.35
CA THR A 452 -21.53 17.42 14.22
C THR A 452 -22.02 16.41 15.26
N GLU A 453 -22.92 16.84 16.14
CA GLU A 453 -23.44 16.06 17.29
C GLU A 453 -24.21 14.79 16.89
N ALA A 454 -24.38 13.89 17.87
CA ALA A 454 -25.16 12.65 17.75
C ALA A 454 -26.62 12.91 17.30
N ARG A 455 -26.91 12.62 16.02
CA ARG A 455 -28.23 12.74 15.38
C ARG A 455 -28.32 11.71 14.23
N PRO A 456 -29.53 11.28 13.79
CA PRO A 456 -29.66 10.36 12.67
C PRO A 456 -29.24 11.00 11.33
N GLU A 457 -28.94 10.16 10.34
CA GLU A 457 -28.91 10.56 8.93
C GLU A 457 -30.34 10.58 8.37
N VAL A 458 -30.68 11.60 7.57
CA VAL A 458 -31.98 11.75 6.92
C VAL A 458 -31.78 12.05 5.43
N ARG A 459 -32.52 11.32 4.57
CA ARG A 459 -32.55 11.54 3.12
C ARG A 459 -33.97 11.77 2.58
N VAL A 460 -34.09 12.61 1.56
CA VAL A 460 -35.26 12.69 0.68
C VAL A 460 -34.84 12.30 -0.74
N MET A 461 -35.55 11.37 -1.38
CA MET A 461 -35.02 10.58 -2.51
C MET A 461 -35.70 10.78 -3.87
N ARG A 462 -36.87 11.43 -3.95
CA ARG A 462 -37.67 11.60 -5.20
C ARG A 462 -38.07 13.04 -5.51
N GLU A 463 -37.46 14.02 -4.85
CA GLU A 463 -37.49 15.41 -5.32
C GLU A 463 -36.60 15.59 -6.57
N ALA A 464 -36.54 16.79 -7.14
CA ALA A 464 -35.66 17.09 -8.28
C ALA A 464 -34.16 16.89 -7.98
N VAL A 465 -33.78 16.91 -6.69
CA VAL A 465 -32.46 16.53 -6.16
C VAL A 465 -32.65 15.69 -4.90
N ILE A 466 -31.73 14.76 -4.64
CA ILE A 466 -31.64 14.05 -3.36
C ILE A 466 -31.18 15.06 -2.29
N LEU A 467 -31.83 15.08 -1.13
CA LEU A 467 -31.53 16.01 -0.03
C LEU A 467 -31.00 15.20 1.16
N VAL A 468 -29.81 15.53 1.68
CA VAL A 468 -29.14 14.73 2.73
C VAL A 468 -28.61 15.61 3.86
N ALA A 469 -28.96 15.27 5.10
CA ALA A 469 -28.43 15.89 6.33
C ALA A 469 -28.30 14.87 7.48
N GLY A 470 -27.54 15.24 8.52
CA GLY A 470 -27.12 14.32 9.58
C GLY A 470 -25.88 13.51 9.19
N PRO A 471 -25.14 12.95 10.17
CA PRO A 471 -23.82 12.34 9.95
C PRO A 471 -23.88 11.08 9.10
N ASP A 472 -22.91 10.91 8.19
CA ASP A 472 -22.76 9.69 7.38
C ASP A 472 -22.89 8.42 8.23
N ARG A 473 -23.85 7.57 7.85
CA ARG A 473 -24.15 6.32 8.54
C ARG A 473 -22.95 5.40 8.68
N PHE A 474 -21.99 5.42 7.74
CA PHE A 474 -20.78 4.58 7.80
C PHE A 474 -19.64 5.16 8.66
N SER A 475 -19.80 6.40 9.13
CA SER A 475 -18.80 7.15 9.91
C SER A 475 -19.30 7.55 11.31
N SER A 476 -20.46 7.05 11.72
CA SER A 476 -21.05 7.26 13.06
C SER A 476 -20.28 6.52 14.17
N VAL A 477 -19.81 5.29 13.89
CA VAL A 477 -18.82 4.55 14.68
C VAL A 477 -17.93 3.80 13.69
N ASN A 478 -16.68 4.23 13.57
CA ASN A 478 -15.70 3.65 12.65
C ASN A 478 -14.30 3.97 13.19
N GLU A 479 -13.76 3.05 13.98
CA GLU A 479 -12.55 3.18 14.78
C GLU A 479 -11.69 1.92 14.63
N LEU A 480 -10.43 2.08 14.25
CA LEU A 480 -9.44 1.01 14.19
C LEU A 480 -8.22 1.38 15.02
N ASP A 481 -8.04 0.70 16.15
CA ASP A 481 -6.80 0.72 16.90
C ASP A 481 -5.95 -0.50 16.47
N GLN A 482 -4.70 -0.28 16.07
CA GLN A 482 -3.71 -1.33 15.81
C GLN A 482 -2.52 -1.11 16.75
N ASP A 483 -2.12 -2.12 17.54
CA ASP A 483 -0.90 -2.11 18.34
C ASP A 483 0.00 -3.28 17.93
N VAL A 484 1.27 -2.97 17.67
CA VAL A 484 2.28 -3.89 17.13
C VAL A 484 3.50 -3.85 18.03
N PHE A 485 3.89 -4.99 18.59
CA PHE A 485 5.20 -5.18 19.22
C PHE A 485 6.04 -6.11 18.33
N GLU A 486 7.29 -5.74 18.09
CA GLU A 486 8.23 -6.49 17.25
C GLU A 486 9.48 -6.86 18.05
N LEU A 487 9.91 -8.13 17.95
CA LEU A 487 11.21 -8.59 18.43
C LEU A 487 11.95 -9.31 17.31
N THR A 488 13.06 -8.73 16.88
CA THR A 488 13.91 -9.22 15.79
C THR A 488 15.34 -9.40 16.29
N ASP A 489 15.95 -10.55 16.07
CA ASP A 489 17.27 -10.92 16.60
C ASP A 489 18.03 -11.79 15.57
N ASN A 490 19.26 -11.42 15.19
CA ASN A 490 19.92 -11.93 13.97
C ASN A 490 21.40 -12.31 14.17
N PHE A 491 21.74 -13.49 14.68
CA PHE A 491 23.10 -13.92 15.04
C PHE A 491 23.90 -14.53 13.88
N SER A 492 24.96 -13.85 13.42
CA SER A 492 25.91 -14.38 12.43
C SER A 492 27.23 -14.86 13.07
N ALA A 493 27.77 -15.97 12.56
CA ALA A 493 29.06 -16.54 12.93
C ALA A 493 29.89 -16.88 11.68
N TYR A 494 31.18 -16.50 11.67
CA TYR A 494 32.05 -16.53 10.48
C TYR A 494 33.15 -17.59 10.62
N PHE A 495 33.11 -18.67 9.84
CA PHE A 495 34.11 -19.75 9.91
C PHE A 495 34.54 -20.22 8.50
N GLY A 496 35.83 -20.02 8.17
CA GLY A 496 36.37 -20.36 6.85
C GLY A 496 35.55 -19.72 5.73
N ASN A 497 34.97 -20.53 4.85
CA ASN A 497 34.19 -20.07 3.70
C ASN A 497 32.71 -19.76 4.02
N HIS A 498 32.27 -19.92 5.28
CA HIS A 498 30.86 -19.89 5.68
C HIS A 498 30.52 -18.67 6.55
N VAL A 499 29.27 -18.20 6.42
CA VAL A 499 28.65 -17.21 7.32
C VAL A 499 27.30 -17.75 7.75
N LEU A 500 27.27 -18.38 8.92
CA LEU A 500 26.07 -18.98 9.48
C LEU A 500 25.27 -17.93 10.25
N THR A 501 24.07 -17.60 9.77
CA THR A 501 23.14 -16.68 10.43
C THR A 501 21.95 -17.44 10.99
N ILE A 502 21.74 -17.36 12.31
CA ILE A 502 20.57 -17.88 13.05
C ILE A 502 19.78 -16.66 13.51
N GLY A 503 18.46 -16.65 13.37
CA GLY A 503 17.69 -15.52 13.89
C GLY A 503 16.21 -15.78 14.05
N THR A 504 15.52 -14.75 14.51
CA THR A 504 14.09 -14.75 14.76
C THR A 504 13.51 -13.35 14.53
N HIS A 505 12.28 -13.30 14.02
CA HIS A 505 11.52 -12.08 13.75
C HIS A 505 10.09 -12.34 14.19
N ASN A 506 9.66 -11.68 15.26
CA ASN A 506 8.42 -11.99 15.96
C ASN A 506 7.53 -10.76 16.00
N GLU A 507 6.37 -10.86 15.36
CA GLU A 507 5.38 -9.78 15.28
C GLU A 507 4.19 -10.13 16.17
N PHE A 508 3.86 -9.26 17.13
CA PHE A 508 2.76 -9.44 18.08
C PHE A 508 1.75 -8.32 17.88
N PHE A 509 0.68 -8.63 17.16
CA PHE A 509 -0.36 -7.69 16.77
C PHE A 509 -1.55 -7.77 17.72
N THR A 510 -2.17 -6.63 18.04
CA THR A 510 -3.46 -6.55 18.74
C THR A 510 -4.32 -5.47 18.10
N PHE A 511 -5.57 -5.82 17.77
CA PHE A 511 -6.48 -4.96 17.04
C PHE A 511 -7.75 -4.65 17.83
N ARG A 512 -8.36 -3.51 17.52
CA ARG A 512 -9.75 -3.17 17.89
C ARG A 512 -10.43 -2.48 16.71
N ASN A 513 -11.38 -3.16 16.07
CA ASN A 513 -12.03 -2.71 14.83
C ASN A 513 -13.50 -2.28 15.07
N ALA A 514 -13.77 -1.22 15.84
CA ALA A 514 -15.14 -0.81 16.14
C ALA A 514 -15.82 -0.08 14.95
N PHE A 515 -16.47 -0.85 14.08
CA PHE A 515 -17.36 -0.38 13.02
C PHE A 515 -18.84 -0.62 13.41
N ILE A 516 -19.69 0.40 13.35
CA ILE A 516 -21.15 0.28 13.50
C ILE A 516 -21.85 1.29 12.58
N ARG A 517 -22.45 0.80 11.48
CA ARG A 517 -23.23 1.63 10.55
C ARG A 517 -24.57 2.06 11.13
N SER A 518 -25.08 3.23 10.76
CA SER A 518 -26.44 3.70 11.13
C SER A 518 -26.71 3.70 12.64
N PHE A 519 -25.68 3.95 13.46
CA PHE A 519 -25.72 3.83 14.91
C PHE A 519 -26.73 4.80 15.57
N PHE A 520 -26.78 6.04 15.07
CA PHE A 520 -27.76 7.06 15.47
C PHE A 520 -29.10 6.94 14.72
N GLY A 521 -29.24 5.96 13.82
CA GLY A 521 -30.37 5.81 12.90
C GLY A 521 -30.11 6.41 11.51
N TYR A 522 -30.79 5.84 10.52
CA TYR A 522 -30.80 6.26 9.12
C TYR A 522 -32.25 6.22 8.61
N TYR A 523 -32.75 7.33 8.07
CA TYR A 523 -34.11 7.46 7.55
C TYR A 523 -34.11 7.89 6.08
N GLU A 524 -34.92 7.24 5.26
CA GLU A 524 -35.26 7.73 3.91
C GLU A 524 -36.74 8.12 3.85
N PHE A 525 -37.01 9.18 3.11
CA PHE A 525 -38.32 9.63 2.69
C PHE A 525 -38.34 9.73 1.17
N TYR A 526 -39.48 9.51 0.52
CA TYR A 526 -39.59 9.75 -0.92
C TYR A 526 -39.68 11.24 -1.22
N THR A 527 -40.52 12.00 -0.52
CA THR A 527 -40.74 13.44 -0.73
C THR A 527 -40.59 14.27 0.54
N LEU A 528 -40.48 15.59 0.39
CA LEU A 528 -40.51 16.55 1.49
C LEU A 528 -41.84 16.51 2.25
N ASN A 529 -42.94 16.19 1.58
CA ASN A 529 -44.23 15.96 2.22
C ASN A 529 -44.21 14.70 3.13
N ASP A 530 -43.55 13.62 2.71
CA ASP A 530 -43.42 12.42 3.55
C ASP A 530 -42.57 12.70 4.79
N LEU A 531 -41.49 13.48 4.64
CA LEU A 531 -40.71 13.99 5.77
C LEU A 531 -41.56 14.86 6.70
N GLN A 532 -42.30 15.82 6.15
CA GLN A 532 -43.16 16.71 6.93
C GLN A 532 -44.19 15.92 7.76
N ASN A 533 -44.81 14.89 7.18
CA ASN A 533 -45.81 14.04 7.82
C ASN A 533 -45.24 12.86 8.66
N ASN A 534 -43.91 12.73 8.79
CA ASN A 534 -43.24 11.62 9.49
C ASN A 534 -43.54 10.22 8.92
N THR A 535 -43.65 10.07 7.60
CA THR A 535 -43.90 8.78 6.92
C THR A 535 -42.66 8.29 6.16
N PRO A 536 -41.62 7.74 6.83
CA PRO A 536 -40.41 7.28 6.15
C PRO A 536 -40.70 6.09 5.23
N SER A 537 -40.05 6.07 4.06
CA SER A 537 -40.06 4.94 3.14
C SER A 537 -39.11 3.81 3.58
N TYR A 538 -38.09 4.15 4.38
CA TYR A 538 -37.12 3.20 4.94
C TYR A 538 -36.55 3.75 6.25
N TYR A 539 -36.33 2.88 7.23
CA TYR A 539 -35.61 3.19 8.47
C TYR A 539 -34.73 2.02 8.87
N GLN A 540 -33.51 2.33 9.29
CA GLN A 540 -32.49 1.37 9.70
C GLN A 540 -31.72 1.93 10.90
N ARG A 541 -31.48 1.11 11.92
CA ARG A 541 -30.56 1.42 13.02
C ARG A 541 -29.82 0.16 13.45
N VAL A 542 -28.52 0.29 13.71
CA VAL A 542 -27.73 -0.77 14.35
C VAL A 542 -27.41 -0.37 15.78
N PHE A 543 -27.49 -1.34 16.68
CA PHE A 543 -27.22 -1.18 18.10
C PHE A 543 -26.57 -2.46 18.65
N SER A 544 -25.97 -2.36 19.84
CA SER A 544 -25.30 -3.50 20.48
C SER A 544 -26.27 -4.59 20.91
N ARG A 545 -25.88 -5.85 20.70
CA ARG A 545 -26.54 -7.04 21.29
C ARG A 545 -25.96 -7.40 22.67
N ILE A 546 -24.93 -6.71 23.15
CA ILE A 546 -24.22 -7.01 24.41
C ILE A 546 -24.72 -6.06 25.52
N PRO A 547 -25.37 -6.57 26.59
CA PRO A 547 -25.84 -5.73 27.69
C PRO A 547 -24.73 -4.88 28.32
N GLY A 548 -24.99 -3.58 28.49
CA GLY A 548 -24.04 -2.63 29.09
C GLY A 548 -22.87 -2.19 28.20
N VAL A 549 -22.72 -2.71 26.98
CA VAL A 549 -21.67 -2.33 26.03
C VAL A 549 -22.30 -1.59 24.85
N GLU A 550 -22.26 -0.25 24.87
CA GLU A 550 -22.90 0.60 23.85
C GLU A 550 -22.30 0.41 22.44
N LYS A 551 -20.97 0.34 22.36
CA LYS A 551 -20.19 0.22 21.12
C LYS A 551 -19.33 -1.05 21.17
N PRO A 552 -19.86 -2.23 20.80
CA PRO A 552 -19.11 -3.47 20.78
C PRO A 552 -17.90 -3.36 19.84
N SER A 553 -16.78 -3.94 20.27
CA SER A 553 -15.51 -3.94 19.54
C SER A 553 -14.96 -5.37 19.48
N ALA A 554 -14.82 -5.96 18.30
CA ALA A 554 -13.96 -7.12 18.12
C ALA A 554 -12.55 -6.75 18.56
N ARG A 555 -11.95 -7.63 19.36
CA ARG A 555 -10.56 -7.54 19.80
C ARG A 555 -9.95 -8.91 19.65
N PHE A 556 -8.92 -8.98 18.85
CA PHE A 556 -8.18 -10.19 18.57
C PHE A 556 -6.70 -9.82 18.52
N SER A 557 -5.87 -10.81 18.79
CA SER A 557 -4.42 -10.70 18.67
C SER A 557 -3.95 -11.77 17.71
N VAL A 558 -2.93 -11.44 16.92
CA VAL A 558 -2.25 -12.37 16.01
C VAL A 558 -0.77 -12.30 16.33
N ASN A 559 -0.15 -13.45 16.55
CA ASN A 559 1.27 -13.57 16.79
C ASN A 559 1.89 -14.31 15.61
N GLN A 560 2.93 -13.76 15.00
CA GLN A 560 3.74 -14.43 13.98
C GLN A 560 5.13 -14.66 14.54
N LEU A 561 5.49 -15.91 14.81
CA LEU A 561 6.83 -16.28 15.26
C LEU A 561 7.65 -16.75 14.05
N GLY A 562 8.51 -15.88 13.53
CA GLY A 562 9.50 -16.21 12.51
C GLY A 562 10.79 -16.70 13.15
N PHE A 563 11.29 -17.86 12.70
CA PHE A 563 12.61 -18.39 13.02
C PHE A 563 13.35 -18.72 11.73
N TYR A 564 14.66 -18.50 11.67
CA TYR A 564 15.44 -18.76 10.47
C TYR A 564 16.89 -19.18 10.74
N LEU A 565 17.40 -19.95 9.78
CA LEU A 565 18.78 -20.39 9.66
C LEU A 565 19.25 -20.10 8.22
N GLN A 566 20.46 -19.59 8.06
CA GLN A 566 21.10 -19.32 6.79
C GLN A 566 22.59 -19.64 6.85
N ASP A 567 23.16 -20.17 5.78
CA ASP A 567 24.62 -20.24 5.57
C ASP A 567 24.98 -19.59 4.23
N GLU A 568 25.78 -18.52 4.23
CA GLU A 568 26.44 -18.03 3.01
C GLU A 568 27.76 -18.77 2.77
N TRP A 569 27.73 -19.79 1.92
CA TRP A 569 28.92 -20.55 1.55
C TRP A 569 29.63 -19.97 0.32
N THR A 570 30.85 -19.50 0.51
CA THR A 570 31.76 -19.08 -0.57
C THR A 570 32.51 -20.31 -1.11
N VAL A 571 31.91 -21.02 -2.06
CA VAL A 571 32.47 -22.27 -2.62
C VAL A 571 33.84 -22.00 -3.27
N VAL A 572 33.91 -20.98 -4.13
CA VAL A 572 35.13 -20.42 -4.74
C VAL A 572 34.99 -18.89 -4.83
N PRO A 573 36.08 -18.11 -5.05
CA PRO A 573 36.04 -16.64 -5.00
C PRO A 573 35.02 -15.94 -5.92
N THR A 574 34.48 -16.65 -6.92
CA THR A 574 33.49 -16.20 -7.91
C THR A 574 32.10 -16.85 -7.78
N PHE A 575 31.91 -17.80 -6.86
CA PHE A 575 30.65 -18.54 -6.70
C PHE A 575 30.26 -18.67 -5.23
N LYS A 576 29.12 -18.07 -4.89
CA LYS A 576 28.47 -18.15 -3.58
C LYS A 576 27.17 -18.93 -3.66
N VAL A 577 26.86 -19.66 -2.60
CA VAL A 577 25.59 -20.36 -2.39
C VAL A 577 25.08 -19.96 -1.02
N THR A 578 23.91 -19.31 -0.96
CA THR A 578 23.20 -19.13 0.32
C THR A 578 22.23 -20.30 0.50
N LEU A 579 22.28 -20.96 1.64
CA LEU A 579 21.33 -22.00 2.03
C LEU A 579 20.50 -21.49 3.21
N GLY A 580 19.30 -21.02 2.92
CA GLY A 580 18.36 -20.47 3.88
C GLY A 580 17.18 -21.39 4.17
N ALA A 581 16.71 -21.36 5.41
CA ALA A 581 15.46 -21.98 5.83
C ALA A 581 14.78 -21.04 6.82
N ARG A 582 13.58 -20.57 6.48
CA ARG A 582 12.72 -19.79 7.38
C ARG A 582 11.47 -20.59 7.73
N VAL A 583 11.02 -20.46 8.96
CA VAL A 583 9.77 -21.00 9.49
C VAL A 583 9.01 -19.82 10.10
N ASP A 584 7.87 -19.46 9.53
CA ASP A 584 6.94 -18.52 10.15
C ASP A 584 5.76 -19.30 10.73
N ILE A 585 5.41 -19.02 11.99
CA ILE A 585 4.28 -19.65 12.70
C ILE A 585 3.29 -18.56 13.12
N PRO A 586 2.41 -18.11 12.21
CA PRO A 586 1.24 -17.29 12.55
C PRO A 586 0.21 -18.09 13.36
N PHE A 587 -0.24 -17.52 14.47
CA PHE A 587 -1.29 -18.08 15.32
C PHE A 587 -2.13 -17.01 16.01
N LEU A 588 -3.39 -17.37 16.30
CA LEU A 588 -4.37 -16.52 16.98
C LEU A 588 -4.49 -16.96 18.45
N PRO A 589 -3.76 -16.35 19.40
CA PRO A 589 -3.89 -16.66 20.84
C PRO A 589 -5.24 -16.27 21.44
N THR A 590 -6.02 -15.44 20.76
CA THR A 590 -7.37 -15.03 21.17
C THR A 590 -8.26 -15.11 19.92
N PRO A 591 -8.98 -16.23 19.72
CA PRO A 591 -9.88 -16.39 18.59
C PRO A 591 -11.11 -15.47 18.72
N PRO A 592 -11.87 -15.26 17.64
CA PRO A 592 -13.15 -14.54 17.69
C PRO A 592 -14.19 -15.22 18.59
N ASP A 593 -15.23 -14.47 18.98
CA ASP A 593 -16.32 -14.97 19.81
C ASP A 593 -17.11 -16.11 19.12
N HIS A 594 -17.49 -17.14 19.89
CA HIS A 594 -18.38 -18.21 19.40
C HIS A 594 -19.81 -17.71 19.25
N ASN A 595 -20.36 -17.82 18.04
CA ASN A 595 -21.79 -17.68 17.78
C ASN A 595 -22.44 -19.08 17.67
N PRO A 596 -23.12 -19.59 18.72
CA PRO A 596 -23.68 -20.94 18.73
C PRO A 596 -24.72 -21.18 17.64
N GLN A 597 -25.41 -20.12 17.17
CA GLN A 597 -26.39 -20.25 16.10
C GLN A 597 -25.74 -20.70 14.78
N VAL A 598 -24.45 -20.42 14.55
CA VAL A 598 -23.73 -20.91 13.36
C VAL A 598 -23.59 -22.42 13.43
N SER A 599 -23.06 -22.95 14.53
CA SER A 599 -22.87 -24.40 14.72
C SER A 599 -24.19 -25.20 14.76
N GLU A 600 -25.30 -24.57 15.16
CA GLU A 600 -26.65 -25.13 15.08
C GLU A 600 -27.18 -25.26 13.64
N ASN A 601 -26.84 -24.32 12.75
CA ASN A 601 -27.36 -24.26 11.37
C ASN A 601 -26.37 -24.87 10.34
N PHE A 602 -25.08 -24.90 10.67
CA PHE A 602 -23.98 -25.44 9.88
C PHE A 602 -23.15 -26.40 10.75
N PRO A 603 -23.57 -27.67 10.88
CA PRO A 603 -22.88 -28.64 11.73
C PRO A 603 -21.42 -28.84 11.31
N GLY A 604 -20.50 -28.72 12.26
CA GLY A 604 -19.05 -28.77 12.01
C GLY A 604 -18.40 -27.42 11.72
N ILE A 605 -19.15 -26.32 11.72
CA ILE A 605 -18.63 -24.95 11.54
C ILE A 605 -18.82 -24.15 12.84
N ASN A 606 -17.81 -23.37 13.21
CA ASN A 606 -17.78 -22.54 14.41
C ASN A 606 -17.00 -21.23 14.14
N THR A 607 -17.53 -20.09 14.58
CA THR A 607 -16.90 -18.77 14.37
C THR A 607 -15.66 -18.51 15.24
N SER A 608 -15.39 -19.34 16.25
CA SER A 608 -14.13 -19.30 17.01
C SER A 608 -13.06 -20.24 16.47
N ASP A 609 -13.36 -21.07 15.47
CA ASP A 609 -12.38 -21.96 14.86
C ASP A 609 -11.59 -21.15 13.82
N VAL A 610 -10.26 -21.12 13.95
CA VAL A 610 -9.38 -20.26 13.15
C VAL A 610 -8.06 -20.96 12.82
N PRO A 611 -7.48 -20.73 11.63
CA PRO A 611 -6.17 -21.27 11.26
C PRO A 611 -5.09 -20.72 12.19
N SER A 612 -4.47 -21.59 12.99
CA SER A 612 -3.65 -21.18 14.13
C SER A 612 -2.52 -22.17 14.38
N GLY A 613 -1.27 -21.70 14.30
CA GLY A 613 -0.08 -22.55 14.43
C GLY A 613 0.38 -23.18 13.11
N ASN A 614 -0.14 -22.72 11.97
CA ASN A 614 0.19 -23.23 10.64
C ASN A 614 1.65 -22.91 10.28
N VAL A 615 2.50 -23.93 10.30
CA VAL A 615 3.95 -23.84 10.09
C VAL A 615 4.25 -23.55 8.60
N MET A 616 4.48 -22.28 8.28
CA MET A 616 4.94 -21.86 6.94
C MET A 616 6.43 -22.14 6.80
N PHE A 617 6.78 -23.32 6.28
CA PHE A 617 8.16 -23.60 5.88
C PHE A 617 8.48 -22.89 4.56
N SER A 618 9.48 -22.01 4.61
CA SER A 618 9.99 -21.19 3.50
C SER A 618 11.47 -21.53 3.29
N PRO A 619 11.79 -22.64 2.61
CA PRO A 619 13.16 -22.98 2.25
C PRO A 619 13.64 -22.01 1.18
N ARG A 620 14.63 -21.19 1.54
CA ARG A 620 15.32 -20.29 0.61
C ARG A 620 16.57 -20.98 0.12
N PHE A 621 16.44 -21.69 -1.00
CA PHE A 621 17.62 -21.80 -1.83
C PHE A 621 18.03 -20.38 -2.22
N GLY A 622 19.31 -20.09 -2.27
CA GLY A 622 19.79 -18.70 -2.25
C GLY A 622 21.17 -18.54 -2.83
N PHE A 623 21.56 -19.40 -3.77
CA PHE A 623 22.59 -19.03 -4.72
C PHE A 623 22.00 -17.90 -5.61
N ASN A 624 21.41 -18.24 -6.75
CA ASN A 624 20.69 -17.37 -7.65
C ASN A 624 19.33 -18.10 -7.94
N TRP A 625 18.36 -18.11 -6.95
CA TRP A 625 16.93 -18.67 -6.88
C TRP A 625 16.58 -19.27 -5.44
N ASP A 626 15.53 -19.07 -4.58
CA ASP A 626 14.38 -18.13 -4.13
C ASP A 626 13.61 -18.78 -2.88
N ALA A 627 12.58 -18.38 -2.04
CA ALA A 627 11.58 -17.28 -1.70
C ALA A 627 10.83 -17.60 -0.30
N ASN A 628 9.80 -17.05 0.45
CA ASN A 628 8.88 -15.85 0.74
C ASN A 628 8.41 -15.89 2.28
N ASN A 629 7.23 -15.55 2.95
CA ASN A 629 5.85 -14.93 2.73
C ASN A 629 4.92 -14.57 4.03
N TYR A 630 3.74 -13.85 3.91
CA TYR A 630 2.45 -13.58 4.75
C TYR A 630 2.36 -13.26 6.31
N GLY A 631 1.22 -12.93 7.05
CA GLY A 631 -0.30 -12.72 6.85
C GLY A 631 -1.25 -12.38 8.12
N ASN A 632 -2.60 -12.03 8.02
CA ASN A 632 -3.57 -11.67 9.17
C ASN A 632 -5.18 -11.72 8.94
N THR A 633 -6.09 -11.44 9.93
CA THR A 633 -7.62 -11.62 10.00
C THR A 633 -8.51 -10.47 10.64
N GLY A 634 -9.88 -10.53 10.75
CA GLY A 634 -10.77 -9.51 11.40
C GLY A 634 -12.25 -9.89 11.81
N THR A 635 -13.07 -8.99 12.45
CA THR A 635 -14.50 -9.24 12.91
C THR A 635 -15.40 -7.99 13.21
N LEU A 636 -16.72 -8.19 13.50
CA LEU A 636 -17.94 -7.29 13.62
C LEU A 636 -18.71 -7.05 12.30
N ILE A 637 -20.06 -6.92 12.18
CA ILE A 637 -21.14 -6.38 13.06
C ILE A 637 -22.49 -7.17 12.88
N ALA A 638 -23.68 -6.58 13.13
CA ALA A 638 -25.01 -7.11 12.75
C ALA A 638 -26.01 -6.00 12.31
N GLU A 639 -27.19 -6.33 11.74
CA GLU A 639 -28.19 -5.37 11.22
C GLU A 639 -29.66 -5.79 11.51
N VAL A 640 -30.60 -4.84 11.50
CA VAL A 640 -32.06 -5.07 11.43
C VAL A 640 -32.71 -4.14 10.38
N ASN A 641 -33.69 -4.66 9.63
CA ASN A 641 -34.59 -3.92 8.73
C ASN A 641 -36.03 -4.45 8.88
N GLN A 642 -37.04 -3.60 8.66
CA GLN A 642 -38.47 -3.98 8.62
C GLN A 642 -39.16 -3.37 7.39
N ALA A 643 -40.12 -4.10 6.81
CA ALA A 643 -41.03 -3.59 5.79
C ALA A 643 -42.48 -3.58 6.32
N SER A 644 -43.28 -2.64 5.81
CA SER A 644 -44.76 -2.57 5.92
C SER A 644 -45.37 -2.36 7.32
N GLY A 645 -45.85 -1.13 7.56
CA GLY A 645 -47.10 -0.89 8.30
C GLY A 645 -47.07 -0.99 9.84
N GLY A 646 -46.57 0.03 10.52
CA GLY A 646 -46.74 0.23 11.96
C GLY A 646 -46.58 1.71 12.32
N ASN A 647 -47.46 2.24 13.18
CA ASN A 647 -47.45 3.65 13.57
C ASN A 647 -46.79 3.78 14.96
N VAL A 648 -45.60 4.35 15.06
CA VAL A 648 -44.81 4.44 16.30
C VAL A 648 -44.88 5.85 16.88
N GLY A 649 -45.23 5.97 18.16
CA GLY A 649 -45.34 7.25 18.85
C GLY A 649 -43.97 7.88 19.13
N PHE A 650 -43.83 9.17 18.85
CA PHE A 650 -42.63 9.96 19.13
C PHE A 650 -42.42 10.16 20.64
N SER A 651 -41.27 9.72 21.15
CA SER A 651 -40.80 10.01 22.52
C SER A 651 -39.74 11.12 22.46
N ILE A 652 -39.92 12.18 23.24
CA ILE A 652 -39.00 13.33 23.29
C ILE A 652 -37.89 13.17 24.36
N ASP A 653 -37.89 12.07 25.11
CA ASP A 653 -36.86 11.74 26.10
C ASP A 653 -35.75 10.89 25.45
N PRO A 654 -34.49 11.37 25.36
CA PRO A 654 -33.39 10.60 24.78
C PRO A 654 -33.00 9.36 25.60
N TYR A 655 -33.42 9.25 26.86
CA TYR A 655 -33.20 8.09 27.71
C TYR A 655 -34.34 7.06 27.67
N ASN A 656 -35.46 7.39 27.03
CA ASN A 656 -36.64 6.53 26.93
C ASN A 656 -37.19 6.50 25.48
N GLN A 657 -36.34 6.03 24.55
CA GLN A 657 -36.67 5.82 23.14
C GLN A 657 -37.27 4.42 22.92
N PRO A 658 -38.23 4.23 21.98
CA PRO A 658 -38.85 2.94 21.72
C PRO A 658 -37.86 1.81 21.44
N GLY A 659 -38.03 0.70 22.15
CA GLY A 659 -37.20 -0.49 22.10
C GLY A 659 -37.83 -1.64 21.31
N VAL A 660 -37.08 -2.74 21.23
CA VAL A 660 -37.54 -3.98 20.59
C VAL A 660 -38.65 -4.61 21.42
N GLY A 661 -39.89 -4.54 20.94
CA GLY A 661 -41.07 -5.09 21.60
C GLY A 661 -42.14 -4.06 21.98
N ASP A 662 -41.89 -2.77 21.76
CA ASP A 662 -42.88 -1.72 22.03
C ASP A 662 -44.04 -1.72 21.01
N PRO A 663 -45.26 -1.26 21.40
CA PRO A 663 -46.44 -1.28 20.54
C PRO A 663 -46.23 -0.53 19.21
N GLY A 664 -46.30 -1.27 18.10
CA GLY A 664 -46.06 -0.75 16.74
C GLY A 664 -44.68 -1.08 16.17
N THR A 665 -43.73 -1.54 16.99
CA THR A 665 -42.48 -2.15 16.51
C THR A 665 -42.72 -3.61 16.14
N GLY A 666 -42.14 -4.07 15.03
CA GLY A 666 -42.20 -5.49 14.65
C GLY A 666 -41.31 -6.38 15.52
N ALA A 667 -41.50 -7.69 15.44
CA ALA A 667 -40.56 -8.64 16.02
C ALA A 667 -39.16 -8.47 15.37
N PRO A 668 -38.06 -8.54 16.14
CA PRO A 668 -36.72 -8.23 15.64
C PRO A 668 -36.24 -9.24 14.60
N SER A 669 -35.95 -8.74 13.40
CA SER A 669 -35.35 -9.52 12.30
C SER A 669 -33.82 -9.59 12.50
N PHE A 670 -33.35 -10.59 13.26
CA PHE A 670 -31.93 -10.83 13.48
C PHE A 670 -31.26 -11.45 12.24
N ARG A 671 -30.87 -10.62 11.25
CA ARG A 671 -30.01 -11.06 10.15
C ARG A 671 -28.55 -10.65 10.38
N SER A 672 -27.63 -11.58 10.16
CA SER A 672 -26.18 -11.31 10.15
C SER A 672 -25.54 -11.79 8.85
N GLU A 673 -24.55 -11.06 8.38
CA GLU A 673 -23.50 -11.61 7.52
C GLU A 673 -22.54 -12.43 8.40
N ILE A 674 -22.00 -13.53 7.90
CA ILE A 674 -21.00 -14.33 8.61
C ILE A 674 -19.84 -14.61 7.68
N ASP A 675 -18.66 -14.13 8.07
CA ASP A 675 -17.39 -14.50 7.46
C ASP A 675 -16.78 -15.67 8.25
N LEU A 676 -16.39 -16.71 7.52
CA LEU A 676 -15.75 -17.94 8.02
C LEU A 676 -14.40 -18.11 7.32
N VAL A 677 -13.50 -18.85 7.97
CA VAL A 677 -12.22 -19.26 7.38
C VAL A 677 -12.11 -20.77 7.52
N ASP A 678 -11.52 -21.42 6.51
CA ASP A 678 -11.21 -22.84 6.55
C ASP A 678 -10.29 -23.15 7.75
N PRO A 679 -10.60 -24.13 8.62
CA PRO A 679 -9.70 -24.50 9.72
C PRO A 679 -8.33 -24.98 9.23
N ASP A 680 -8.28 -25.60 8.04
CA ASP A 680 -7.05 -26.01 7.35
C ASP A 680 -6.50 -24.89 6.44
N PHE A 681 -7.04 -23.65 6.49
CA PHE A 681 -6.56 -22.52 5.69
C PHE A 681 -5.08 -22.28 5.93
N LYS A 682 -4.30 -22.58 4.91
CA LYS A 682 -2.90 -22.17 4.86
C LYS A 682 -2.90 -20.68 4.56
N TRP A 683 -2.17 -19.95 5.39
CA TRP A 683 -1.67 -18.65 4.99
C TRP A 683 -1.07 -18.77 3.59
N PRO A 684 -1.35 -17.83 2.67
CA PRO A 684 -1.05 -18.13 1.30
C PRO A 684 0.48 -18.17 1.08
N GLN A 685 0.96 -18.72 -0.03
CA GLN A 685 2.38 -18.91 -0.32
C GLN A 685 2.60 -18.90 -1.83
N ILE A 686 3.75 -18.41 -2.31
CA ILE A 686 4.13 -18.48 -3.72
C ILE A 686 5.54 -19.03 -3.85
N LEU A 687 5.75 -19.89 -4.85
CA LEU A 687 7.06 -20.22 -5.39
C LEU A 687 7.45 -19.10 -6.36
N ARG A 688 8.65 -18.55 -6.20
CA ARG A 688 9.25 -17.58 -7.14
C ARG A 688 10.54 -18.18 -7.69
N ALA A 689 10.95 -17.73 -8.88
CA ALA A 689 12.26 -18.00 -9.44
C ALA A 689 12.70 -16.79 -10.27
N ASN A 690 13.91 -16.30 -10.02
CA ASN A 690 14.53 -15.19 -10.74
C ASN A 690 15.82 -15.67 -11.42
N LEU A 691 16.10 -15.14 -12.61
CA LEU A 691 17.38 -15.23 -13.30
C LEU A 691 17.78 -13.81 -13.72
N GLY A 692 18.82 -13.26 -13.09
CA GLY A 692 19.35 -11.93 -13.36
C GLY A 692 20.77 -11.93 -13.93
N ILE A 693 21.06 -10.99 -14.82
CA ILE A 693 22.38 -10.69 -15.38
C ILE A 693 22.64 -9.19 -15.23
N ASP A 694 23.61 -8.84 -14.38
CA ASP A 694 24.16 -7.48 -14.26
C ASP A 694 25.53 -7.42 -14.98
N GLN A 695 25.75 -6.40 -15.82
CA GLN A 695 26.94 -6.25 -16.66
C GLN A 695 27.42 -4.79 -16.67
N GLU A 696 28.71 -4.57 -16.37
CA GLU A 696 29.34 -3.26 -16.57
C GLU A 696 29.57 -3.00 -18.07
N LEU A 697 29.28 -1.78 -18.51
CA LEU A 697 29.34 -1.33 -19.89
C LEU A 697 30.20 -0.05 -19.98
N PRO A 698 30.72 0.32 -21.18
CA PRO A 698 31.58 1.48 -21.36
C PRO A 698 31.04 2.78 -20.74
N TRP A 699 31.96 3.67 -20.36
CA TRP A 699 31.67 4.98 -19.75
C TRP A 699 31.01 4.94 -18.35
N GLY A 700 31.13 3.82 -17.63
CA GLY A 700 30.57 3.64 -16.28
C GLY A 700 29.06 3.41 -16.29
N MET A 701 28.56 2.74 -17.33
CA MET A 701 27.16 2.33 -17.44
C MET A 701 26.99 0.91 -16.89
N ILE A 702 25.80 0.58 -16.39
CA ILE A 702 25.44 -0.75 -15.92
C ILE A 702 24.20 -1.19 -16.70
N GLY A 703 24.27 -2.35 -17.35
CA GLY A 703 23.11 -3.02 -17.92
C GLY A 703 22.63 -4.14 -17.00
N THR A 704 21.34 -4.18 -16.71
CA THR A 704 20.68 -5.25 -15.93
C THR A 704 19.58 -5.86 -16.78
N VAL A 705 19.52 -7.19 -16.85
CA VAL A 705 18.40 -7.93 -17.45
C VAL A 705 17.97 -9.04 -16.50
N GLU A 706 16.67 -9.11 -16.20
CA GLU A 706 16.11 -10.10 -15.28
C GLU A 706 14.86 -10.76 -15.88
N PHE A 707 14.73 -12.06 -15.64
CA PHE A 707 13.50 -12.82 -15.88
C PHE A 707 13.02 -13.39 -14.55
N MET A 708 11.72 -13.30 -14.27
CA MET A 708 11.10 -13.76 -13.04
C MET A 708 9.79 -14.49 -13.33
N TYR A 709 9.66 -15.71 -12.82
CA TYR A 709 8.41 -16.46 -12.78
C TYR A 709 7.92 -16.59 -11.33
N SER A 710 6.61 -16.66 -11.12
CA SER A 710 6.04 -17.06 -9.84
C SER A 710 4.73 -17.82 -10.01
N LYS A 711 4.50 -18.81 -9.16
CA LYS A 711 3.31 -19.66 -9.12
C LYS A 711 2.78 -19.67 -7.69
N SER A 712 1.48 -19.43 -7.53
CA SER A 712 0.82 -19.62 -6.23
C SER A 712 0.93 -21.09 -5.81
N LEU A 713 1.24 -21.32 -4.54
CA LEU A 713 1.22 -22.63 -3.88
C LEU A 713 -0.03 -22.72 -3.01
N ASN A 714 -0.33 -21.62 -2.33
CA ASN A 714 -1.60 -21.33 -1.69
C ASN A 714 -1.93 -19.86 -2.07
N ASP A 715 -3.12 -19.54 -2.51
CA ASP A 715 -3.69 -18.19 -2.63
C ASP A 715 -5.07 -18.15 -1.97
N LEU A 716 -5.68 -16.97 -1.88
CA LEU A 716 -7.00 -16.80 -1.26
C LEU A 716 -8.15 -16.94 -2.28
N VAL A 717 -9.19 -17.67 -1.92
CA VAL A 717 -10.47 -17.74 -2.64
C VAL A 717 -11.63 -17.70 -1.64
N TYR A 718 -12.72 -17.03 -2.02
CA TYR A 718 -13.91 -16.84 -1.19
C TYR A 718 -15.09 -17.58 -1.81
N GLU A 719 -15.75 -18.44 -1.04
CA GLU A 719 -16.99 -19.11 -1.40
C GLU A 719 -18.19 -18.52 -0.65
N LYS A 720 -19.37 -18.51 -1.26
CA LYS A 720 -20.65 -18.21 -0.60
C LYS A 720 -21.38 -19.51 -0.30
N LEU A 721 -21.34 -19.97 0.96
CA LEU A 721 -21.89 -21.26 1.39
C LEU A 721 -23.42 -21.29 1.40
N ASN A 722 -24.08 -20.13 1.55
CA ASN A 722 -25.54 -20.03 1.53
C ASN A 722 -26.14 -19.71 0.15
N LEU A 723 -25.38 -19.88 -0.93
CA LEU A 723 -25.89 -19.82 -2.30
C LEU A 723 -26.70 -21.09 -2.62
N ASN A 724 -27.98 -20.95 -3.01
CA ASN A 724 -28.76 -22.11 -3.46
C ASN A 724 -28.21 -22.63 -4.80
N PRO A 725 -28.23 -23.96 -5.07
CA PRO A 725 -27.78 -24.54 -6.34
C PRO A 725 -28.41 -23.90 -7.58
N SER A 726 -27.76 -24.09 -8.73
CA SER A 726 -28.30 -23.65 -10.02
C SER A 726 -29.64 -24.32 -10.31
N THR A 727 -30.62 -23.51 -10.72
CA THR A 727 -31.98 -23.91 -11.08
C THR A 727 -32.15 -24.11 -12.60
N GLY A 728 -31.14 -23.74 -13.39
CA GLY A 728 -31.14 -23.85 -14.85
C GLY A 728 -30.04 -22.99 -15.47
N THR A 729 -30.25 -22.55 -16.71
CA THR A 729 -29.41 -21.56 -17.39
C THR A 729 -30.24 -20.38 -17.87
N ILE A 730 -29.61 -19.24 -18.13
CA ILE A 730 -30.28 -18.05 -18.68
C ILE A 730 -30.53 -18.25 -20.19
N PRO A 731 -31.77 -18.06 -20.68
CA PRO A 731 -32.06 -18.07 -22.12
C PRO A 731 -31.32 -16.92 -22.84
N GLY A 732 -30.53 -17.28 -23.86
CA GLY A 732 -29.58 -16.37 -24.52
C GLY A 732 -28.15 -16.83 -24.25
N ASP A 733 -27.51 -16.26 -23.22
CA ASP A 733 -26.08 -16.45 -22.96
C ASP A 733 -25.69 -17.80 -22.32
N GLY A 734 -26.67 -18.57 -21.82
CA GLY A 734 -26.44 -19.91 -21.27
C GLY A 734 -25.74 -19.97 -19.91
N ARG A 735 -25.49 -18.83 -19.23
CA ARG A 735 -24.86 -18.86 -17.89
C ARG A 735 -25.76 -19.57 -16.85
N PRO A 736 -25.21 -20.13 -15.76
CA PRO A 736 -26.02 -20.72 -14.68
C PRO A 736 -26.98 -19.69 -14.06
N ARG A 737 -28.16 -20.13 -13.61
CA ARG A 737 -29.11 -19.28 -12.87
C ARG A 737 -29.39 -19.85 -11.49
N TYR A 738 -28.91 -19.19 -10.45
CA TYR A 738 -28.95 -19.67 -9.07
C TYR A 738 -30.32 -19.50 -8.41
N GLY A 739 -30.58 -20.32 -7.38
CA GLY A 739 -31.82 -20.28 -6.61
C GLY A 739 -31.91 -19.14 -5.59
N GLY A 740 -31.12 -18.08 -5.75
CA GLY A 740 -30.97 -17.01 -4.76
C GLY A 740 -30.18 -17.42 -3.52
N THR A 741 -30.19 -16.55 -2.52
CA THR A 741 -29.46 -16.75 -1.25
C THR A 741 -30.36 -17.37 -0.19
N ASN A 742 -29.93 -18.47 0.42
CA ASN A 742 -30.63 -19.10 1.54
C ASN A 742 -30.40 -18.30 2.84
N SER A 743 -31.47 -17.70 3.36
CA SER A 743 -31.42 -16.93 4.62
C SER A 743 -31.58 -17.79 5.89
N TYR A 744 -31.70 -19.12 5.76
CA TYR A 744 -31.90 -20.08 6.87
C TYR A 744 -33.02 -19.66 7.83
N GLY A 745 -34.17 -19.30 7.26
CA GLY A 745 -35.31 -18.80 8.03
C GLY A 745 -35.08 -17.39 8.57
N ASN A 746 -34.63 -16.46 7.72
CA ASN A 746 -34.44 -15.04 8.07
C ASN A 746 -33.37 -14.80 9.15
N ARG A 747 -32.32 -15.65 9.20
CA ARG A 747 -31.19 -15.56 10.14
C ARG A 747 -29.93 -14.95 9.54
N TYR A 748 -29.71 -15.16 8.24
CA TYR A 748 -28.48 -14.74 7.57
C TYR A 748 -28.74 -13.86 6.33
N VAL A 749 -27.76 -13.00 6.04
CA VAL A 749 -27.65 -12.27 4.76
C VAL A 749 -26.81 -13.15 3.84
N ASP A 750 -25.49 -13.08 3.98
CA ASP A 750 -24.51 -13.95 3.35
C ASP A 750 -23.79 -14.82 4.40
N VAL A 751 -23.34 -16.00 4.00
CA VAL A 751 -22.43 -16.86 4.77
C VAL A 751 -21.26 -17.20 3.86
N LEU A 752 -20.11 -16.61 4.16
CA LEU A 752 -18.93 -16.57 3.31
C LEU A 752 -17.79 -17.38 3.92
N TYR A 753 -16.97 -18.00 3.10
CA TYR A 753 -15.94 -18.95 3.51
C TYR A 753 -14.65 -18.71 2.74
N LEU A 754 -13.60 -18.29 3.45
CA LEU A 754 -12.25 -18.13 2.93
C LEU A 754 -11.51 -19.47 2.98
N THR A 755 -11.14 -20.00 1.82
CA THR A 755 -10.31 -21.20 1.68
C THR A 755 -9.17 -20.95 0.67
N ASN A 756 -8.40 -21.99 0.32
CA ASN A 756 -7.24 -21.88 -0.55
C ASN A 756 -7.50 -22.34 -2.00
N THR A 757 -6.71 -21.76 -2.90
CA THR A 757 -6.45 -22.26 -4.25
C THR A 757 -4.94 -22.37 -4.47
N ASP A 758 -4.46 -23.23 -5.38
CA ASP A 758 -3.07 -23.16 -5.87
C ASP A 758 -2.98 -22.38 -7.20
N GLU A 759 -4.09 -21.97 -7.80
CA GLU A 759 -4.11 -21.27 -9.08
C GLU A 759 -3.65 -19.80 -8.96
N GLY A 760 -2.90 -19.35 -9.98
CA GLY A 760 -2.24 -18.03 -9.98
C GLY A 760 -0.82 -18.12 -10.54
N GLU A 761 -0.49 -17.24 -11.49
CA GLU A 761 0.82 -17.19 -12.15
C GLU A 761 1.27 -15.76 -12.45
N GLN A 762 2.57 -15.50 -12.33
CA GLN A 762 3.24 -14.24 -12.71
C GLN A 762 4.43 -14.57 -13.61
N LEU A 763 4.61 -13.79 -14.67
CA LEU A 763 5.82 -13.73 -15.49
C LEU A 763 6.19 -12.26 -15.63
N ASN A 764 7.41 -11.89 -15.24
CA ASN A 764 7.97 -10.56 -15.45
C ASN A 764 9.33 -10.68 -16.15
N PHE A 765 9.52 -9.90 -17.20
CA PHE A 765 10.82 -9.64 -17.84
C PHE A 765 11.14 -8.17 -17.64
N SER A 766 12.32 -7.86 -17.12
CA SER A 766 12.78 -6.48 -16.91
C SER A 766 14.17 -6.26 -17.49
N ALA A 767 14.38 -5.08 -18.07
CA ALA A 767 15.68 -4.63 -18.56
C ALA A 767 15.92 -3.19 -18.07
N GLN A 768 17.16 -2.87 -17.72
CA GLN A 768 17.53 -1.59 -17.14
C GLN A 768 18.93 -1.16 -17.61
N LEU A 769 19.13 0.16 -17.74
CA LEU A 769 20.44 0.76 -18.03
C LEU A 769 20.63 1.97 -17.09
N GLN A 770 21.62 1.88 -16.20
CA GLN A 770 21.90 2.90 -15.19
C GLN A 770 23.28 3.53 -15.38
N ARG A 771 23.41 4.81 -15.05
CA ARG A 771 24.67 5.56 -14.98
C ARG A 771 24.51 6.72 -14.01
N ASN A 772 25.25 6.72 -12.90
CA ASN A 772 25.15 7.76 -11.87
C ASN A 772 26.48 8.51 -11.72
N VAL A 773 26.46 9.83 -11.91
CA VAL A 773 27.63 10.71 -11.84
C VAL A 773 27.30 11.98 -11.05
N THR A 774 28.28 12.57 -10.37
CA THR A 774 28.06 13.75 -9.49
C THR A 774 27.78 15.04 -10.27
N GLN A 775 28.47 15.24 -11.38
CA GLN A 775 28.25 16.29 -12.38
C GLN A 775 28.07 15.67 -13.77
N GLY A 776 27.40 16.40 -14.68
CA GLY A 776 27.07 15.90 -16.02
C GLY A 776 25.80 15.04 -16.05
N LEU A 777 25.74 14.10 -17.00
CA LEU A 777 24.57 13.30 -17.31
C LEU A 777 24.52 11.98 -16.49
N SER A 778 23.56 11.91 -15.56
CA SER A 778 23.10 10.67 -14.92
C SER A 778 21.79 10.18 -15.55
N PHE A 779 21.55 8.87 -15.55
CA PHE A 779 20.27 8.30 -15.95
C PHE A 779 20.01 6.92 -15.32
N ASN A 780 18.73 6.57 -15.21
CA ASN A 780 18.20 5.24 -14.98
C ASN A 780 17.05 5.03 -15.99
N LEU A 781 17.31 4.23 -17.01
CA LEU A 781 16.35 3.83 -18.03
C LEU A 781 15.87 2.42 -17.71
N GLY A 782 14.57 2.15 -17.75
CA GLY A 782 14.04 0.83 -17.42
C GLY A 782 12.83 0.43 -18.26
N TYR A 783 12.67 -0.87 -18.46
CA TYR A 783 11.55 -1.50 -19.15
C TYR A 783 11.13 -2.75 -18.39
N ASN A 784 9.82 -3.02 -18.32
CA ASN A 784 9.23 -4.24 -17.80
C ASN A 784 8.10 -4.72 -18.72
N TYR A 785 8.05 -6.02 -18.98
CA TYR A 785 6.89 -6.72 -19.50
C TYR A 785 6.41 -7.72 -18.44
N GLY A 786 5.21 -7.49 -17.90
CA GLY A 786 4.58 -8.31 -16.87
C GLY A 786 3.26 -8.91 -17.35
N VAL A 787 3.08 -10.21 -17.13
CA VAL A 787 1.82 -10.94 -17.29
C VAL A 787 1.48 -11.59 -15.95
N THR A 788 0.33 -11.25 -15.36
CA THR A 788 -0.14 -11.81 -14.09
C THR A 788 -1.59 -12.27 -14.16
N LYS A 789 -1.86 -13.48 -13.65
CA LYS A 789 -3.19 -14.06 -13.50
C LYS A 789 -3.45 -14.47 -12.05
N ASP A 790 -4.70 -14.36 -11.63
CA ASP A 790 -5.19 -14.73 -10.29
C ASP A 790 -6.59 -15.37 -10.34
N ILE A 791 -7.06 -15.84 -9.19
CA ILE A 791 -8.45 -16.26 -8.97
C ILE A 791 -9.28 -15.11 -8.35
N ASN A 792 -8.63 -14.20 -7.62
CA ASN A 792 -9.20 -13.00 -7.04
C ASN A 792 -8.09 -11.93 -6.84
N SER A 793 -8.31 -10.69 -7.26
CA SER A 793 -7.31 -9.60 -7.15
C SER A 793 -7.32 -8.84 -5.81
N VAL A 794 -8.15 -9.23 -4.83
CA VAL A 794 -8.16 -8.74 -3.43
C VAL A 794 -8.45 -7.23 -3.30
N LEU A 795 -9.45 -6.74 -4.04
CA LEU A 795 -9.69 -5.30 -4.19
C LEU A 795 -10.21 -4.62 -2.91
N SER A 796 -10.91 -5.33 -2.02
CA SER A 796 -11.52 -4.79 -0.79
C SER A 796 -10.83 -5.26 0.51
N SER A 797 -11.44 -4.92 1.66
CA SER A 797 -11.13 -5.42 3.01
C SER A 797 -12.34 -6.05 3.73
N GLN A 798 -13.43 -6.32 3.00
CA GLN A 798 -14.64 -7.01 3.48
C GLN A 798 -14.92 -8.22 2.60
N ALA A 799 -15.21 -9.40 3.16
CA ALA A 799 -15.29 -10.64 2.37
C ALA A 799 -16.39 -10.60 1.29
N GLN A 800 -17.58 -10.10 1.61
CA GLN A 800 -18.68 -9.92 0.63
C GLN A 800 -18.21 -9.08 -0.58
N SER A 801 -17.42 -8.04 -0.32
CA SER A 801 -16.85 -7.20 -1.37
C SER A 801 -15.75 -7.90 -2.18
N GLN A 802 -15.03 -8.89 -1.63
CA GLN A 802 -14.04 -9.65 -2.41
C GLN A 802 -14.72 -10.53 -3.46
N ILE A 803 -15.93 -11.05 -3.20
CA ILE A 803 -16.72 -11.78 -4.21
C ILE A 803 -17.40 -10.77 -5.15
N ARG A 804 -18.03 -9.70 -4.62
CA ARG A 804 -18.74 -8.70 -5.44
C ARG A 804 -17.84 -7.93 -6.41
N TYR A 805 -16.56 -7.74 -6.08
CA TYR A 805 -15.57 -7.12 -6.97
C TYR A 805 -14.70 -8.15 -7.72
N ASN A 806 -15.16 -9.41 -7.85
CA ASN A 806 -14.53 -10.43 -8.71
C ASN A 806 -15.50 -10.83 -9.84
N PRO A 807 -15.50 -10.13 -10.98
CA PRO A 807 -16.49 -10.36 -12.04
C PRO A 807 -16.55 -11.80 -12.54
N ILE A 808 -17.77 -12.29 -12.76
CA ILE A 808 -18.07 -13.72 -12.95
C ILE A 808 -19.13 -13.97 -14.03
N SER A 809 -19.05 -15.14 -14.68
CA SER A 809 -20.03 -15.66 -15.63
C SER A 809 -20.34 -17.16 -15.45
N VAL A 810 -19.66 -17.79 -14.49
CA VAL A 810 -19.81 -19.20 -14.12
C VAL A 810 -20.15 -19.27 -12.63
N ASN A 811 -19.68 -20.27 -11.89
CA ASN A 811 -19.94 -20.37 -10.46
C ASN A 811 -19.12 -19.34 -9.66
N PRO A 812 -19.73 -18.43 -8.87
CA PRO A 812 -19.00 -17.47 -8.03
C PRO A 812 -18.14 -18.13 -6.95
N ASN A 813 -18.45 -19.37 -6.54
CA ASN A 813 -17.61 -20.16 -5.64
C ASN A 813 -16.47 -20.89 -6.38
N LYS A 814 -16.45 -20.91 -7.72
CA LYS A 814 -15.37 -21.48 -8.54
C LYS A 814 -15.01 -20.54 -9.71
N PRO A 815 -14.52 -19.31 -9.41
CA PRO A 815 -14.14 -18.35 -10.42
C PRO A 815 -12.88 -18.84 -11.18
N PRO A 816 -12.79 -18.63 -12.50
CA PRO A 816 -11.68 -19.11 -13.31
C PRO A 816 -10.40 -18.28 -13.11
N LEU A 817 -9.25 -18.90 -13.44
CA LEU A 817 -7.95 -18.24 -13.55
C LEU A 817 -7.92 -17.32 -14.77
N THR A 818 -7.95 -16.01 -14.54
CA THR A 818 -7.86 -14.97 -15.58
C THR A 818 -6.88 -13.88 -15.15
N TYR A 819 -6.70 -12.83 -15.97
CA TYR A 819 -5.77 -11.74 -15.66
C TYR A 819 -6.09 -11.02 -14.34
N SER A 820 -5.05 -10.56 -13.66
CA SER A 820 -5.19 -9.74 -12.45
C SER A 820 -5.54 -8.30 -12.79
N SER A 821 -6.29 -7.61 -11.92
CA SER A 821 -6.49 -6.16 -12.01
C SER A 821 -5.18 -5.37 -11.81
N PHE A 822 -4.11 -6.03 -11.35
CA PHE A 822 -2.76 -5.47 -11.19
C PHE A 822 -1.79 -5.90 -12.30
N ASP A 823 -2.24 -6.67 -13.30
CA ASP A 823 -1.43 -7.13 -14.43
C ASP A 823 -0.79 -5.95 -15.18
N MET A 824 0.54 -5.80 -15.06
CA MET A 824 1.22 -4.55 -15.43
C MET A 824 1.38 -4.36 -16.94
N GLY A 825 1.43 -5.44 -17.73
CA GLY A 825 1.65 -5.35 -19.17
C GLY A 825 3.02 -4.77 -19.48
N HIS A 826 3.09 -3.86 -20.46
CA HIS A 826 4.32 -3.15 -20.79
C HIS A 826 4.44 -1.86 -19.97
N ARG A 827 5.63 -1.61 -19.41
CA ARG A 827 6.02 -0.33 -18.82
C ARG A 827 7.43 0.03 -19.26
N GLY A 828 7.66 1.28 -19.64
CA GLY A 828 8.98 1.88 -19.84
C GLY A 828 9.10 3.18 -19.05
N PHE A 829 10.28 3.45 -18.50
CA PHE A 829 10.56 4.73 -17.85
C PHE A 829 11.99 5.21 -18.14
N ALA A 830 12.20 6.52 -18.01
CA ALA A 830 13.50 7.17 -18.11
C ALA A 830 13.60 8.27 -17.06
N ALA A 831 14.35 8.01 -15.99
CA ALA A 831 14.82 9.03 -15.07
C ALA A 831 16.16 9.56 -15.61
N VAL A 832 16.26 10.85 -15.94
CA VAL A 832 17.46 11.45 -16.54
C VAL A 832 17.75 12.78 -15.86
N ALA A 833 18.96 12.95 -15.32
CA ALA A 833 19.37 14.17 -14.61
C ALA A 833 20.67 14.73 -15.19
N TYR A 834 20.66 16.02 -15.53
CA TYR A 834 21.86 16.75 -15.95
C TYR A 834 22.19 17.86 -14.94
N SER A 835 23.36 17.76 -14.31
CA SER A 835 23.86 18.72 -13.31
C SER A 835 25.07 19.48 -13.84
N TYR A 836 25.04 20.81 -13.80
CA TYR A 836 26.15 21.68 -14.24
C TYR A 836 26.33 22.90 -13.33
N GLU A 837 27.57 23.27 -13.03
CA GLU A 837 27.91 24.47 -12.23
C GLU A 837 28.20 25.66 -13.14
N PHE A 838 27.16 26.44 -13.47
CA PHE A 838 27.32 27.72 -14.17
C PHE A 838 28.06 28.77 -13.34
N PHE A 839 28.01 28.65 -12.01
CA PHE A 839 28.78 29.45 -11.06
C PHE A 839 29.34 28.56 -9.96
N TYR A 840 30.48 28.97 -9.38
CA TYR A 840 31.19 28.21 -8.34
C TYR A 840 30.27 27.83 -7.17
N ASN A 841 30.23 26.53 -6.81
CA ASN A 841 29.43 25.98 -5.72
C ASN A 841 27.92 26.30 -5.84
N SER A 842 27.43 26.48 -7.07
CA SER A 842 26.05 26.90 -7.37
C SER A 842 25.48 26.07 -8.55
N PRO A 843 25.35 24.75 -8.39
CA PRO A 843 24.87 23.87 -9.45
C PRO A 843 23.41 24.16 -9.83
N THR A 844 23.16 24.15 -11.14
CA THR A 844 21.84 23.96 -11.73
C THR A 844 21.68 22.49 -12.07
N THR A 845 20.56 21.88 -11.70
CA THR A 845 20.21 20.52 -12.14
C THR A 845 18.83 20.52 -12.78
N ILE A 846 18.73 19.86 -13.92
CA ILE A 846 17.46 19.58 -14.60
C ILE A 846 17.29 18.06 -14.61
N SER A 847 16.24 17.58 -13.96
CA SER A 847 15.81 16.18 -13.96
C SER A 847 14.54 16.02 -14.78
N PHE A 848 14.47 14.95 -15.55
CA PHE A 848 13.29 14.48 -16.28
C PHE A 848 12.92 13.10 -15.73
N PHE A 849 11.63 12.83 -15.58
CA PHE A 849 11.10 11.50 -15.34
C PHE A 849 9.97 11.21 -16.35
N TYR A 850 10.30 10.45 -17.38
CA TYR A 850 9.33 9.95 -18.35
C TYR A 850 8.84 8.56 -17.94
N ASN A 851 7.53 8.30 -18.01
CA ASN A 851 6.92 7.00 -17.73
C ASN A 851 5.80 6.73 -18.73
N ILE A 852 5.95 5.68 -19.55
CA ILE A 852 4.95 5.18 -20.48
C ILE A 852 4.53 3.76 -20.08
N GLN A 853 3.24 3.50 -20.00
CA GLN A 853 2.73 2.20 -19.55
C GLN A 853 1.41 1.80 -20.23
N SER A 854 1.20 0.50 -20.36
CA SER A 854 -0.11 -0.07 -20.72
C SER A 854 -1.16 0.36 -19.70
N GLY A 855 -2.38 0.66 -20.17
CA GLY A 855 -3.50 0.91 -19.26
C GLY A 855 -3.84 -0.31 -18.41
N ARG A 856 -4.47 -0.07 -17.26
CA ARG A 856 -4.87 -1.14 -16.33
C ARG A 856 -5.86 -2.09 -17.00
N ARG A 857 -5.88 -3.35 -16.54
CA ARG A 857 -6.93 -4.30 -16.93
C ARG A 857 -8.29 -3.81 -16.44
N PHE A 858 -9.33 -4.15 -17.19
CA PHE A 858 -10.70 -4.02 -16.69
C PHE A 858 -11.61 -5.13 -17.23
N SER A 859 -12.74 -5.33 -16.58
CA SER A 859 -13.78 -6.30 -16.97
C SER A 859 -15.03 -5.60 -17.51
N PHE A 860 -15.75 -6.21 -18.44
CA PHE A 860 -17.04 -5.72 -18.92
C PHE A 860 -18.20 -6.38 -18.17
N THR A 861 -19.10 -5.60 -17.57
CA THR A 861 -20.15 -6.12 -16.66
C THR A 861 -21.56 -5.63 -16.99
N VAL A 862 -22.55 -6.28 -16.35
CA VAL A 862 -23.96 -5.92 -16.31
C VAL A 862 -24.29 -5.32 -14.94
N ASN A 863 -24.97 -4.17 -14.91
CA ASN A 863 -25.53 -3.60 -13.70
C ASN A 863 -26.88 -4.25 -13.40
N GLY A 864 -27.02 -4.85 -12.22
CA GLY A 864 -28.06 -5.83 -11.89
C GLY A 864 -27.46 -7.08 -11.25
N ASP A 865 -28.34 -7.96 -10.77
CA ASP A 865 -28.06 -9.36 -10.46
C ASP A 865 -28.75 -10.17 -11.57
N LEU A 866 -27.96 -10.72 -12.50
CA LEU A 866 -28.47 -11.39 -13.70
C LEU A 866 -28.51 -12.91 -13.48
N ASN A 867 -27.50 -13.47 -12.83
CA ASN A 867 -27.42 -14.89 -12.52
C ASN A 867 -28.24 -15.32 -11.28
N ASN A 868 -28.70 -14.37 -10.45
CA ASN A 868 -29.48 -14.55 -9.22
C ASN A 868 -28.69 -15.23 -8.08
N ASP A 869 -27.41 -14.88 -7.91
CA ASP A 869 -26.55 -15.28 -6.77
C ASP A 869 -26.68 -14.34 -5.55
N GLY A 870 -27.34 -13.18 -5.70
CA GLY A 870 -27.51 -12.16 -4.67
C GLY A 870 -26.45 -11.05 -4.68
N LEU A 871 -25.48 -11.09 -5.60
CA LEU A 871 -24.50 -10.05 -5.85
C LEU A 871 -24.94 -9.20 -7.05
N ASN A 872 -24.61 -7.91 -7.03
CA ASN A 872 -25.05 -6.96 -8.05
C ASN A 872 -23.85 -6.24 -8.66
N GLY A 873 -23.79 -6.19 -9.99
CA GLY A 873 -22.73 -5.53 -10.76
C GLY A 873 -21.49 -6.41 -11.06
N ASN A 874 -21.46 -7.66 -10.58
CA ASN A 874 -20.39 -8.64 -10.80
C ASN A 874 -20.59 -9.50 -12.06
N ASP A 875 -21.81 -9.63 -12.58
CA ASP A 875 -22.09 -10.44 -13.77
C ASP A 875 -21.35 -9.88 -15.00
N LEU A 876 -20.48 -10.68 -15.60
CA LEU A 876 -19.77 -10.36 -16.85
C LEU A 876 -20.75 -10.25 -18.02
N PHE A 877 -20.47 -9.35 -18.96
CA PHE A 877 -21.32 -9.13 -20.12
C PHE A 877 -21.22 -10.29 -21.12
N TYR A 878 -22.37 -10.78 -21.59
CA TYR A 878 -22.42 -11.61 -22.78
C TYR A 878 -22.39 -10.72 -24.02
N ILE A 879 -21.44 -10.96 -24.92
CA ILE A 879 -21.21 -10.13 -26.09
C ILE A 879 -22.09 -10.67 -27.21
N PRO A 880 -23.19 -9.99 -27.59
CA PRO A 880 -24.15 -10.54 -28.53
C PRO A 880 -23.53 -10.69 -29.93
N LYS A 881 -23.83 -11.81 -30.57
CA LYS A 881 -23.38 -12.12 -31.92
C LYS A 881 -23.92 -11.14 -32.97
N ASP A 882 -25.21 -10.84 -32.87
CA ASP A 882 -25.95 -9.93 -33.75
C ASP A 882 -27.20 -9.36 -33.03
N GLU A 883 -27.92 -8.44 -33.68
CA GLU A 883 -29.04 -7.68 -33.10
C GLU A 883 -30.26 -8.51 -32.64
N ASN A 884 -30.32 -9.81 -32.98
CA ASN A 884 -31.37 -10.73 -32.52
C ASN A 884 -30.98 -11.44 -31.21
N ASP A 885 -29.68 -11.44 -30.89
CA ASP A 885 -29.04 -12.18 -29.81
C ASP A 885 -29.18 -11.48 -28.43
N ILE A 886 -29.57 -10.20 -28.43
CA ILE A 886 -29.88 -9.40 -27.24
C ILE A 886 -31.21 -8.67 -27.36
N LEU A 887 -31.94 -8.56 -26.25
CA LEU A 887 -33.13 -7.70 -26.12
C LEU A 887 -32.73 -6.37 -25.46
N VAL A 888 -32.96 -5.26 -26.14
CA VAL A 888 -32.60 -3.90 -25.67
C VAL A 888 -33.86 -3.03 -25.69
N GLY A 889 -34.30 -2.56 -24.54
CA GLY A 889 -35.60 -1.89 -24.38
C GLY A 889 -36.11 -1.96 -22.94
N ALA A 890 -37.41 -2.12 -22.76
CA ALA A 890 -38.06 -2.22 -21.45
C ALA A 890 -39.25 -3.20 -21.46
N VAL A 891 -39.59 -3.77 -20.31
CA VAL A 891 -40.82 -4.56 -20.15
C VAL A 891 -41.97 -3.62 -19.76
N THR A 892 -42.92 -3.41 -20.67
CA THR A 892 -44.07 -2.50 -20.48
C THR A 892 -45.38 -3.26 -20.65
N GLY A 893 -46.33 -3.11 -19.71
CA GLY A 893 -47.64 -3.77 -19.78
C GLY A 893 -47.60 -5.30 -19.77
N GLY A 894 -46.47 -5.92 -19.38
CA GLY A 894 -46.27 -7.37 -19.41
C GLY A 894 -45.66 -7.91 -20.71
N ALA A 895 -45.15 -7.07 -21.60
CA ALA A 895 -44.45 -7.47 -22.81
C ALA A 895 -43.11 -6.72 -23.00
N TYR A 896 -42.15 -7.33 -23.69
CA TYR A 896 -40.96 -6.63 -24.19
C TYR A 896 -41.34 -5.54 -25.22
N VAL A 897 -40.80 -4.34 -25.03
CA VAL A 897 -40.85 -3.23 -25.98
C VAL A 897 -39.42 -2.81 -26.30
N GLU A 898 -39.05 -2.94 -27.57
CA GLU A 898 -37.69 -2.66 -28.07
C GLU A 898 -37.39 -1.15 -28.11
N ASN A 899 -36.14 -0.79 -27.79
CA ASN A 899 -35.57 0.53 -28.05
C ASN A 899 -34.51 0.41 -29.16
N PRO A 900 -34.87 0.66 -30.44
CA PRO A 900 -33.96 0.44 -31.57
C PRO A 900 -32.78 1.41 -31.56
N THR A 901 -32.93 2.63 -31.02
CA THR A 901 -31.82 3.59 -30.86
C THR A 901 -30.78 3.04 -29.90
N GLN A 902 -31.17 2.61 -28.70
CA GLN A 902 -30.24 2.02 -27.74
C GLN A 902 -29.62 0.70 -28.24
N LYS A 903 -30.33 -0.08 -29.07
CA LYS A 903 -29.73 -1.26 -29.71
C LYS A 903 -28.65 -0.87 -30.72
N ALA A 904 -28.93 0.05 -31.63
CA ALA A 904 -27.96 0.54 -32.61
C ALA A 904 -26.72 1.15 -31.91
N GLU A 905 -26.93 1.99 -30.89
CA GLU A 905 -25.83 2.57 -30.09
C GLU A 905 -24.99 1.53 -29.36
N LEU A 906 -25.60 0.44 -28.87
CA LEU A 906 -24.88 -0.67 -28.25
C LEU A 906 -24.03 -1.43 -29.29
N PHE A 907 -24.55 -1.66 -30.49
CA PHE A 907 -23.79 -2.31 -31.55
C PHE A 907 -22.69 -1.39 -32.10
N ASP A 908 -22.90 -0.08 -32.19
CA ASP A 908 -21.82 0.89 -32.44
C ASP A 908 -20.72 0.79 -31.38
N PHE A 909 -21.07 0.73 -30.10
CA PHE A 909 -20.10 0.58 -29.01
C PHE A 909 -19.32 -0.74 -29.08
N ILE A 910 -20.00 -1.86 -29.36
CA ILE A 910 -19.38 -3.18 -29.56
C ILE A 910 -18.48 -3.19 -30.80
N ASN A 911 -18.90 -2.59 -31.92
CA ASN A 911 -18.16 -2.56 -33.17
C ASN A 911 -16.91 -1.67 -33.10
N ASN A 912 -16.92 -0.62 -32.28
CA ASN A 912 -15.78 0.29 -32.08
C ASN A 912 -14.84 -0.14 -30.94
N ASN A 913 -15.03 -1.32 -30.34
CA ASN A 913 -14.15 -1.87 -29.31
C ASN A 913 -13.60 -3.22 -29.72
N GLU A 914 -12.30 -3.27 -30.04
CA GLU A 914 -11.56 -4.45 -30.53
C GLU A 914 -11.82 -5.74 -29.74
N TYR A 915 -11.87 -5.66 -28.40
CA TYR A 915 -12.19 -6.84 -27.59
C TYR A 915 -13.63 -7.32 -27.79
N LEU A 916 -14.60 -6.40 -27.83
CA LEU A 916 -16.02 -6.73 -28.02
C LEU A 916 -16.37 -7.10 -29.47
N SER A 917 -15.65 -6.59 -30.48
CA SER A 917 -15.87 -6.98 -31.88
C SER A 917 -15.49 -8.44 -32.12
N ASP A 918 -14.38 -8.87 -31.52
CA ASP A 918 -13.73 -10.15 -31.83
C ASP A 918 -14.31 -11.31 -31.01
N HIS A 919 -14.88 -11.01 -29.84
CA HIS A 919 -15.50 -12.00 -28.94
C HIS A 919 -17.03 -12.06 -29.06
N LYS A 920 -17.60 -11.62 -30.19
CA LYS A 920 -19.04 -11.72 -30.49
C LYS A 920 -19.56 -13.15 -30.41
N GLY A 921 -20.72 -13.32 -29.77
CA GLY A 921 -21.34 -14.61 -29.46
C GLY A 921 -20.70 -15.32 -28.25
N GLN A 922 -19.74 -14.71 -27.58
CA GLN A 922 -19.02 -15.26 -26.43
C GLN A 922 -19.30 -14.45 -25.16
N MET A 923 -18.96 -15.04 -24.02
CA MET A 923 -18.94 -14.33 -22.74
C MET A 923 -17.66 -13.52 -22.61
N SER A 924 -17.74 -12.27 -22.14
CA SER A 924 -16.53 -11.51 -21.80
C SER A 924 -15.77 -12.17 -20.62
N GLU A 925 -14.45 -12.13 -20.67
CA GLU A 925 -13.56 -12.68 -19.65
C GLU A 925 -13.13 -11.59 -18.65
N ARG A 926 -13.08 -11.92 -17.35
CA ARG A 926 -12.61 -11.02 -16.29
C ARG A 926 -11.20 -10.53 -16.62
N ASN A 927 -11.03 -9.21 -16.67
CA ASN A 927 -9.76 -8.51 -16.89
C ASN A 927 -9.06 -8.79 -18.24
N ALA A 928 -9.75 -9.34 -19.24
CA ALA A 928 -9.12 -9.64 -20.53
C ALA A 928 -8.76 -8.40 -21.37
N THR A 929 -9.47 -7.28 -21.21
CA THR A 929 -9.20 -6.03 -21.93
C THR A 929 -8.34 -5.05 -21.10
N ARG A 930 -7.81 -4.01 -21.75
CA ARG A 930 -6.97 -2.95 -21.16
C ARG A 930 -7.50 -1.57 -21.50
N GLY A 931 -7.32 -0.64 -20.56
CA GLY A 931 -7.35 0.78 -20.89
C GLY A 931 -6.22 1.17 -21.86
N PRO A 932 -6.30 2.34 -22.50
CA PRO A 932 -5.28 2.83 -23.42
C PRO A 932 -3.94 3.06 -22.71
N TRP A 933 -2.89 3.23 -23.50
CA TRP A 933 -1.58 3.58 -22.96
C TRP A 933 -1.63 4.94 -22.26
N ASN A 934 -0.84 5.06 -21.19
CA ASN A 934 -0.71 6.26 -20.38
C ASN A 934 0.77 6.68 -20.38
N ASP A 935 1.06 7.86 -20.89
CA ASP A 935 2.41 8.45 -20.93
C ASP A 935 2.45 9.79 -20.20
N LEU A 936 3.47 9.98 -19.35
CA LEU A 936 3.67 11.18 -18.55
C LEU A 936 5.15 11.56 -18.55
N LEU A 937 5.42 12.87 -18.68
CA LEU A 937 6.74 13.47 -18.51
C LEU A 937 6.69 14.45 -17.35
N ASP A 938 7.38 14.15 -16.25
CA ASP A 938 7.58 15.07 -15.13
C ASP A 938 8.99 15.68 -15.21
N VAL A 939 9.15 16.91 -14.73
CA VAL A 939 10.42 17.66 -14.75
C VAL A 939 10.66 18.35 -13.41
N ARG A 940 11.90 18.32 -12.92
CA ARG A 940 12.36 19.04 -11.73
C ARG A 940 13.56 19.90 -12.10
N ILE A 941 13.44 21.20 -11.92
CA ILE A 941 14.54 22.17 -12.10
C ILE A 941 14.96 22.66 -10.72
N THR A 942 16.24 22.57 -10.39
CA THR A 942 16.81 23.12 -9.15
C THR A 942 17.95 24.08 -9.46
N GLN A 943 17.96 25.25 -8.83
CA GLN A 943 19.12 26.14 -8.79
C GLN A 943 19.61 26.29 -7.35
N ALA A 944 20.83 25.82 -7.09
CA ALA A 944 21.52 26.06 -5.83
C ALA A 944 22.39 27.34 -5.90
N PHE A 945 22.54 28.00 -4.75
CA PHE A 945 23.39 29.17 -4.54
C PHE A 945 24.21 28.96 -3.27
N GLY A 946 25.51 28.69 -3.42
CA GLY A 946 26.41 28.43 -2.30
C GLY A 946 27.04 29.71 -1.73
N ILE A 947 26.56 30.18 -0.58
CA ILE A 947 27.13 31.33 0.12
C ILE A 947 28.18 30.85 1.13
N ARG A 948 29.46 31.13 0.84
CA ARG A 948 30.61 30.70 1.65
C ARG A 948 30.44 31.11 3.13
N SER A 949 30.64 30.15 4.02
CA SER A 949 30.49 30.29 5.48
C SER A 949 29.06 30.59 6.00
N ILE A 950 28.04 30.55 5.14
CA ILE A 950 26.62 30.69 5.54
C ILE A 950 25.85 29.40 5.23
N GLY A 951 25.93 28.88 4.00
CA GLY A 951 25.23 27.66 3.60
C GLY A 951 24.87 27.63 2.11
N ARG A 952 24.03 26.67 1.72
CA ARG A 952 23.46 26.53 0.36
C ARG A 952 21.97 26.90 0.40
N PHE A 953 21.59 27.93 -0.34
CA PHE A 953 20.20 28.15 -0.70
C PHE A 953 19.87 27.39 -1.99
N GLU A 954 18.64 26.97 -2.15
CA GLU A 954 18.19 26.19 -3.31
C GLU A 954 16.73 26.51 -3.61
N VAL A 955 16.45 26.88 -4.86
CA VAL A 955 15.10 27.07 -5.39
C VAL A 955 14.80 25.89 -6.30
N SER A 956 13.62 25.26 -6.14
CA SER A 956 13.13 24.22 -7.05
C SER A 956 11.80 24.60 -7.69
N LEU A 957 11.65 24.19 -8.95
CA LEU A 957 10.39 24.13 -9.66
C LEU A 957 10.17 22.68 -10.10
N ASP A 958 9.14 22.06 -9.55
CA ASP A 958 8.66 20.74 -9.96
C ASP A 958 7.45 20.93 -10.86
N ILE A 959 7.44 20.27 -12.02
CA ILE A 959 6.37 20.30 -13.02
C ILE A 959 5.99 18.86 -13.35
N GLN A 960 4.80 18.42 -12.96
CA GLN A 960 4.25 17.14 -13.38
C GLN A 960 3.43 17.29 -14.66
N ASN A 961 3.44 16.26 -15.50
CA ASN A 961 2.76 16.21 -16.80
C ASN A 961 3.07 17.41 -17.72
N VAL A 962 4.35 17.59 -18.04
CA VAL A 962 4.87 18.59 -19.00
C VAL A 962 4.32 18.38 -20.41
N PHE A 963 3.89 17.18 -20.77
CA PHE A 963 3.19 16.94 -22.04
C PHE A 963 1.89 17.74 -22.11
N ASN A 964 1.06 17.69 -21.07
CA ASN A 964 -0.16 18.49 -21.00
C ASN A 964 0.11 20.01 -20.95
N LEU A 965 1.26 20.44 -20.41
CA LEU A 965 1.70 21.84 -20.43
C LEU A 965 2.08 22.33 -21.84
N ILE A 966 2.57 21.44 -22.71
CA ILE A 966 2.98 21.74 -24.09
C ILE A 966 1.78 21.65 -25.04
N ASN A 967 0.91 20.64 -24.86
CA ASN A 967 -0.31 20.45 -25.63
C ASN A 967 -1.40 19.85 -24.73
N ASN A 968 -2.56 20.51 -24.66
CA ASN A 968 -3.68 20.09 -23.83
C ASN A 968 -4.35 18.76 -24.28
N GLU A 969 -4.03 18.26 -25.48
CA GLU A 969 -4.40 16.92 -25.97
C GLU A 969 -3.41 15.81 -25.57
N TRP A 970 -2.27 16.14 -24.96
CA TRP A 970 -1.21 15.18 -24.60
C TRP A 970 -1.16 14.90 -23.09
N GLY A 971 -0.55 13.78 -22.71
CA GLY A 971 -0.40 13.37 -21.31
C GLY A 971 -1.72 12.98 -20.62
N TRP A 972 -2.70 12.48 -21.37
CA TRP A 972 -4.01 12.12 -20.85
C TRP A 972 -3.95 10.82 -20.03
N PHE A 973 -4.17 10.91 -18.72
CA PHE A 973 -4.13 9.74 -17.83
C PHE A 973 -5.50 9.06 -17.76
N GLN A 974 -5.79 8.18 -18.73
CA GLN A 974 -7.10 7.55 -18.89
C GLN A 974 -7.26 6.26 -18.07
N THR A 975 -8.41 6.14 -17.39
CA THR A 975 -8.71 5.06 -16.44
C THR A 975 -10.13 4.53 -16.58
N THR A 976 -10.33 3.25 -16.25
CA THR A 976 -11.64 2.65 -16.03
C THR A 976 -11.89 2.55 -14.52
N PRO A 977 -12.92 3.22 -13.96
CA PRO A 977 -13.19 3.17 -12.52
C PRO A 977 -13.41 1.75 -12.00
N GLN A 978 -12.91 1.46 -10.78
CA GLN A 978 -13.06 0.15 -10.12
C GLN A 978 -12.60 -1.07 -10.94
N ASP A 979 -11.78 -0.87 -11.99
CA ASP A 979 -11.34 -1.92 -12.92
C ASP A 979 -12.51 -2.68 -13.60
N THR A 980 -13.67 -2.03 -13.73
CA THR A 980 -14.88 -2.58 -14.37
C THR A 980 -15.62 -1.51 -15.19
N TYR A 981 -16.15 -1.89 -16.34
CA TYR A 981 -17.05 -1.05 -17.13
C TYR A 981 -18.41 -1.75 -17.33
N THR A 982 -19.44 -1.18 -16.73
CA THR A 982 -20.84 -1.58 -16.96
C THR A 982 -21.26 -1.17 -18.37
N ILE A 983 -21.50 -2.14 -19.27
CA ILE A 983 -22.02 -1.82 -20.61
C ILE A 983 -23.53 -1.59 -20.54
N VAL A 984 -24.28 -2.50 -19.90
CA VAL A 984 -25.75 -2.48 -19.87
C VAL A 984 -26.28 -2.58 -18.44
N THR A 985 -27.47 -2.04 -18.22
CA THR A 985 -28.28 -2.28 -17.02
C THR A 985 -29.38 -3.29 -17.32
N LEU A 986 -29.57 -4.29 -16.44
CA LEU A 986 -30.69 -5.21 -16.50
C LEU A 986 -32.00 -4.44 -16.25
N ASN A 987 -32.93 -4.52 -17.20
CA ASN A 987 -34.17 -3.75 -17.27
C ASN A 987 -35.41 -4.65 -17.35
N GLY A 988 -35.33 -5.81 -16.70
CA GLY A 988 -36.39 -6.83 -16.59
C GLY A 988 -36.09 -8.12 -17.35
N THR A 989 -37.13 -8.93 -17.52
CA THR A 989 -37.09 -10.21 -18.24
C THR A 989 -38.32 -10.29 -19.12
N ASP A 990 -38.17 -10.66 -20.38
CA ASP A 990 -39.30 -10.84 -21.29
C ASP A 990 -40.18 -12.03 -20.84
N PRO A 991 -41.47 -11.82 -20.53
CA PRO A 991 -42.33 -12.91 -20.06
C PRO A 991 -42.63 -13.99 -21.11
N ALA A 992 -42.41 -13.73 -22.40
CA ALA A 992 -42.68 -14.69 -23.48
C ALA A 992 -41.54 -15.69 -23.71
N THR A 993 -40.29 -15.24 -23.63
CA THR A 993 -39.08 -16.05 -23.91
C THR A 993 -38.23 -16.36 -22.67
N GLY A 994 -38.46 -15.66 -21.55
CA GLY A 994 -37.62 -15.75 -20.36
C GLY A 994 -36.23 -15.12 -20.52
N ARG A 995 -35.96 -14.44 -21.65
CA ARG A 995 -34.69 -13.75 -21.92
C ARG A 995 -34.58 -12.47 -21.09
N PRO A 996 -33.38 -12.11 -20.58
CA PRO A 996 -33.13 -10.80 -19.99
C PRO A 996 -33.40 -9.67 -20.99
N VAL A 997 -33.93 -8.53 -20.51
CA VAL A 997 -34.10 -7.29 -21.27
C VAL A 997 -33.15 -6.25 -20.70
N TYR A 998 -32.40 -5.56 -21.55
CA TYR A 998 -31.35 -4.63 -21.14
C TYR A 998 -31.65 -3.18 -21.54
N ARG A 999 -31.05 -2.24 -20.81
CA ARG A 999 -30.97 -0.82 -21.17
C ARG A 999 -29.50 -0.45 -21.41
N PHE A 1000 -29.19 0.06 -22.60
CA PHE A 1000 -27.89 0.68 -22.88
C PHE A 1000 -27.91 2.17 -22.54
N SER A 1001 -26.75 2.78 -22.33
CA SER A 1001 -26.58 4.22 -22.18
C SER A 1001 -25.22 4.59 -22.72
N LYS A 1002 -25.19 5.26 -23.88
CA LYS A 1002 -23.98 5.58 -24.63
C LYS A 1002 -23.11 6.57 -23.83
N PRO A 1003 -21.82 6.26 -23.53
CA PRO A 1003 -20.93 7.22 -22.87
C PRO A 1003 -20.53 8.32 -23.86
N ALA A 1004 -20.26 9.54 -23.38
CA ALA A 1004 -20.07 10.72 -24.23
C ALA A 1004 -18.93 10.56 -25.27
N THR A 1005 -17.86 9.84 -24.93
CA THR A 1005 -16.72 9.55 -25.80
C THR A 1005 -16.84 8.25 -26.61
N ASN A 1006 -17.94 7.50 -26.45
CA ASN A 1006 -18.11 6.13 -26.95
C ASN A 1006 -17.02 5.13 -26.48
N THR A 1007 -16.31 5.41 -25.37
CA THR A 1007 -15.24 4.56 -24.80
C THR A 1007 -15.53 4.12 -23.35
N PRO A 1008 -15.02 2.96 -22.89
CA PRO A 1008 -15.20 2.48 -21.52
C PRO A 1008 -14.26 3.11 -20.46
N TRP A 1009 -13.45 4.09 -20.85
CA TRP A 1009 -12.49 4.78 -19.98
C TRP A 1009 -12.69 6.30 -20.04
N SER A 1010 -12.31 6.98 -18.95
CA SER A 1010 -12.34 8.44 -18.81
C SER A 1010 -11.00 8.98 -18.30
N PRO A 1011 -10.60 10.22 -18.67
CA PRO A 1011 -9.38 10.84 -18.15
C PRO A 1011 -9.52 11.15 -16.65
N ASN A 1012 -8.47 10.87 -15.89
CA ASN A 1012 -8.35 11.29 -14.51
C ASN A 1012 -8.09 12.79 -14.46
N ASP A 1013 -9.03 13.56 -13.90
CA ASP A 1013 -9.02 15.02 -13.94
C ASP A 1013 -7.69 15.65 -13.49
N LEU A 1014 -7.11 15.23 -12.37
CA LEU A 1014 -5.88 15.83 -11.86
C LEU A 1014 -4.60 15.30 -12.53
N LEU A 1015 -4.52 13.99 -12.80
CA LEU A 1015 -3.31 13.41 -13.42
C LEU A 1015 -3.17 13.77 -14.91
N SER A 1016 -4.28 14.03 -15.59
CA SER A 1016 -4.29 14.46 -16.99
C SER A 1016 -3.99 15.96 -17.17
N ARG A 1017 -3.90 16.73 -16.07
CA ARG A 1017 -3.51 18.15 -16.06
C ARG A 1017 -2.03 18.27 -15.71
N TRP A 1018 -1.34 19.25 -16.28
CA TRP A 1018 -0.06 19.70 -15.76
C TRP A 1018 -0.21 20.26 -14.34
N GLN A 1019 0.80 20.10 -13.49
CA GLN A 1019 0.81 20.60 -12.11
C GLN A 1019 2.18 21.15 -11.76
N MET A 1020 2.26 22.28 -11.07
CA MET A 1020 3.51 22.87 -10.60
C MET A 1020 3.59 22.95 -9.07
N GLN A 1021 4.80 22.85 -8.53
CA GLN A 1021 5.11 23.17 -7.14
C GLN A 1021 6.41 23.98 -7.09
N LEU A 1022 6.39 25.08 -6.32
CA LEU A 1022 7.57 25.88 -6.03
C LEU A 1022 8.16 25.46 -4.69
N GLY A 1023 9.48 25.32 -4.63
CA GLY A 1023 10.23 24.94 -3.44
C GLY A 1023 11.36 25.91 -3.12
N LEU A 1024 11.59 26.14 -1.83
CA LEU A 1024 12.75 26.85 -1.29
C LEU A 1024 13.38 25.99 -0.18
N ARG A 1025 14.70 25.83 -0.22
CA ARG A 1025 15.49 25.10 0.76
C ARG A 1025 16.73 25.89 1.15
N TYR A 1026 17.07 25.87 2.42
CA TYR A 1026 18.34 26.34 2.95
C TYR A 1026 19.01 25.19 3.70
N SER A 1027 20.27 24.90 3.40
CA SER A 1027 21.04 23.79 3.96
C SER A 1027 22.42 24.25 4.44
N PHE A 1028 22.95 23.62 5.49
CA PHE A 1028 24.29 23.85 6.03
C PHE A 1028 24.97 22.54 6.50
#